data_AF-A0ABC8KFZ8-F1
#
_entry.id   AF-A0ABC8KFZ8-F1
#
_cell.length_a   1.000
_cell.length_b   1.000
_cell.length_c   1.000
_cell.angle_alpha   90.00
_cell.angle_beta   90.00
_cell.angle_gamma   90.00
#
_symmetry.space_group_name_H-M   'P 1'
#
loop_
_entity.id
_entity.type
_entity.pdbx_description
1 polymer ?
#
loop_
_entity_poly.entity_id
_entity_poly.type
_entity_poly.pdbx_seq_one_letter_code
_entity_poly.pdbx_strand_id
1 'polypeptide(L)'
;MWSPFLNTYTKAISTDLHVDTSLSFYQVPQAVIKTAGVPANASEPWSIWWTLDNTTELSYVYMHFAEIQTLKANEVREFNITYKGGKTWYPRLRPERLAITSFSNPNAMSSPDGTFNFTFTMTENSTLPPLLNALEIYTVVDLLQLESDKDEVSAMMNIKKTYNLSKKLTWQGDPCVPQLYNWEGVNCSYSDSEPSRIISLNLNGNKLTGTITSDISKLTQLIELDLSKNDLTGEIPAFFADMKFLKLINLSENPNLNITVPASIQERLDKKSLTLILDGTMIPPVKGKSKKVPMVAIAAPVAGVFALVVIMAIFFVVRKKKPESNSAPRPPPVTPSVAKSETRSSNPSIISKDRRIMYSEVVEMTNNFARVLGKGGFGTVFHGNLDGTQVAVKMLSHSSAQGYKEFKAEVELLLRVHHRHLVGLVGYCDDGDNLALIYEYMANGDLRENMSGMRGSNVLTWENRMQIAVEAAQGLEYLHNGCRPPMVHRDVKTTNILLTERYGAKLADFGLSRSFPIDGECHVSTVVAGTPGYLDPEYYRTNWLSEKSDVYSFGVVLLEIVTNQPVIDKTRERPHINEWVGVMLTKGDIRSIIDPKLMGDYDTNGAWKIVELAMACVNPSSNQRPTMAHVVMELNECVALENARKQGTNEMYSMDSSNYSLSSASEFAPGAR
;
A
#
# COMPACT_ATOMS: atom_id res chain seq x y z
N MET A 1 -4.20 -20.00 14.17
CA MET A 1 -4.53 -21.37 14.61
C MET A 1 -5.55 -21.22 15.73
N TRP A 2 -6.70 -21.89 15.66
CA TRP A 2 -7.76 -21.77 16.69
C TRP A 2 -7.64 -22.92 17.69
N SER A 3 -7.75 -22.63 18.97
CA SER A 3 -7.74 -23.64 20.04
C SER A 3 -9.06 -23.59 20.83
N PRO A 4 -9.63 -24.76 21.19
CA PRO A 4 -10.81 -24.79 22.06
C PRO A 4 -10.50 -24.16 23.42
N PHE A 5 -11.28 -23.16 23.83
CA PHE A 5 -11.18 -22.54 25.14
C PHE A 5 -12.24 -23.13 26.07
N LEU A 6 -11.91 -24.24 26.73
CA LEU A 6 -12.79 -24.91 27.69
C LEU A 6 -12.14 -24.92 29.07
N ASN A 7 -12.88 -24.42 30.06
CA ASN A 7 -12.52 -24.46 31.48
C ASN A 7 -13.68 -25.08 32.28
N THR A 8 -13.49 -25.25 33.59
CA THR A 8 -14.49 -25.83 34.50
C THR A 8 -15.81 -25.04 34.56
N TYR A 9 -15.83 -23.80 34.06
CA TYR A 9 -16.98 -22.90 34.07
C TYR A 9 -17.69 -22.80 32.72
N THR A 10 -17.23 -23.51 31.69
CA THR A 10 -17.73 -23.40 30.31
C THR A 10 -18.12 -24.77 29.77
N LYS A 11 -19.28 -24.87 29.12
CA LYS A 11 -19.74 -26.05 28.37
C LYS A 11 -19.66 -25.75 26.88
N ALA A 12 -19.23 -26.74 26.10
CA ALA A 12 -19.24 -26.64 24.64
C ALA A 12 -20.61 -27.05 24.08
N ILE A 13 -21.07 -26.33 23.07
CA ILE A 13 -22.20 -26.70 22.21
C ILE A 13 -21.78 -26.63 20.75
N SER A 14 -22.42 -27.42 19.89
CA SER A 14 -22.11 -27.46 18.46
C SER A 14 -23.37 -27.68 17.61
N THR A 15 -23.25 -27.37 16.32
CA THR A 15 -24.27 -27.64 15.30
C THR A 15 -23.64 -28.23 14.04
N ASP A 16 -24.38 -29.09 13.34
CA ASP A 16 -23.97 -29.60 12.03
C ASP A 16 -24.39 -28.65 10.89
N LEU A 17 -25.34 -27.75 11.17
CA LEU A 17 -25.89 -26.79 10.19
C LEU A 17 -24.82 -25.78 9.77
N HIS A 18 -24.94 -25.30 8.53
CA HIS A 18 -24.08 -24.22 8.03
C HIS A 18 -24.41 -22.92 8.75
N VAL A 19 -23.37 -22.21 9.20
CA VAL A 19 -23.48 -20.82 9.68
C VAL A 19 -23.01 -19.88 8.59
N ASP A 20 -23.82 -18.92 8.17
CA ASP A 20 -23.46 -17.92 7.18
C ASP A 20 -22.36 -16.99 7.73
N THR A 21 -21.23 -16.95 7.03
CA THR A 21 -20.08 -16.09 7.33
C THR A 21 -19.85 -15.01 6.28
N SER A 22 -20.72 -14.91 5.27
CA SER A 22 -20.55 -13.99 4.13
C SER A 22 -20.58 -12.51 4.53
N LEU A 23 -21.30 -12.19 5.61
CA LEU A 23 -21.42 -10.83 6.15
C LEU A 23 -20.23 -10.41 7.03
N SER A 24 -19.27 -11.31 7.30
CA SER A 24 -18.09 -11.01 8.13
C SER A 24 -16.82 -10.90 7.30
N PHE A 25 -16.13 -9.77 7.44
CA PHE A 25 -14.79 -9.55 6.87
C PHE A 25 -13.71 -10.50 7.43
N TYR A 26 -13.96 -11.13 8.58
CA TYR A 26 -12.96 -11.91 9.32
C TYR A 26 -12.85 -13.38 8.87
N GLN A 27 -13.73 -13.84 7.96
CA GLN A 27 -13.68 -15.19 7.36
C GLN A 27 -13.48 -16.33 8.36
N VAL A 28 -14.17 -16.27 9.52
CA VAL A 28 -14.04 -17.27 10.58
C VAL A 28 -14.37 -18.67 10.04
N PRO A 29 -13.50 -19.68 10.21
CA PRO A 29 -13.72 -21.01 9.63
C PRO A 29 -15.00 -21.68 10.14
N GLN A 30 -15.68 -22.43 9.26
CA GLN A 30 -16.89 -23.19 9.61
C GLN A 30 -16.69 -24.11 10.83
N ALA A 31 -15.52 -24.74 10.94
CA ALA A 31 -15.20 -25.62 12.07
C ALA A 31 -15.18 -24.89 13.43
N VAL A 32 -14.93 -23.57 13.43
CA VAL A 32 -14.89 -22.75 14.63
C VAL A 32 -16.29 -22.21 14.93
N ILE A 33 -16.90 -21.52 13.96
CA ILE A 33 -18.16 -20.81 14.18
C ILE A 33 -19.35 -21.74 14.44
N LYS A 34 -19.29 -23.01 14.02
CA LYS A 34 -20.28 -24.06 14.34
C LYS A 34 -20.23 -24.54 15.79
N THR A 35 -19.26 -24.07 16.57
CA THR A 35 -19.12 -24.38 18.00
C THR A 35 -19.25 -23.11 18.83
N ALA A 36 -19.72 -23.24 20.06
CA ALA A 36 -19.75 -22.14 21.01
C ALA A 36 -19.55 -22.60 22.45
N GLY A 37 -18.97 -21.73 23.27
CA GLY A 37 -18.95 -21.85 24.72
C GLY A 37 -20.20 -21.20 25.32
N VAL A 38 -20.78 -21.86 26.32
CA VAL A 38 -21.84 -21.33 27.19
C VAL A 38 -21.46 -21.54 28.66
N PRO A 39 -21.91 -20.71 29.61
CA PRO A 39 -21.58 -20.92 31.02
C PRO A 39 -22.17 -22.23 31.55
N ALA A 40 -21.40 -22.90 32.41
CA ALA A 40 -21.82 -24.13 33.06
C ALA A 40 -22.99 -23.90 34.03
N ASN A 41 -23.02 -22.72 34.67
CA ASN A 41 -24.09 -22.23 35.54
C ASN A 41 -24.74 -20.98 34.89
N ALA A 42 -26.00 -21.11 34.46
CA ALA A 42 -26.71 -20.05 33.76
C ALA A 42 -27.17 -18.89 34.68
N SER A 43 -27.13 -19.08 36.01
CA SER A 43 -27.60 -18.09 36.99
C SER A 43 -26.55 -17.06 37.41
N GLU A 44 -25.29 -17.24 36.99
CA GLU A 44 -24.17 -16.37 37.37
C GLU A 44 -23.59 -15.65 36.14
N PRO A 45 -23.03 -14.43 36.31
CA PRO A 45 -22.29 -13.76 35.24
C PRO A 45 -21.13 -14.62 34.70
N TRP A 46 -21.09 -14.83 33.39
CA TRP A 46 -20.00 -15.57 32.77
C TRP A 46 -18.83 -14.63 32.50
N SER A 47 -17.64 -14.92 33.04
CA SER A 47 -16.47 -14.05 32.86
C SER A 47 -15.35 -14.78 32.11
N ILE A 48 -14.76 -14.08 31.15
CA ILE A 48 -13.57 -14.50 30.40
C ILE A 48 -12.48 -13.47 30.64
N TRP A 49 -11.31 -13.92 31.07
CA TRP A 49 -10.20 -13.06 31.37
C TRP A 49 -8.87 -13.65 30.91
N TRP A 50 -7.92 -12.75 30.66
CA TRP A 50 -6.53 -13.07 30.35
C TRP A 50 -5.63 -11.96 30.88
N THR A 51 -4.33 -12.24 30.96
CA THR A 51 -3.29 -11.30 31.38
C THR A 51 -2.25 -11.14 30.29
N LEU A 52 -1.74 -9.93 30.10
CA LEU A 52 -0.54 -9.66 29.32
C LEU A 52 0.66 -9.51 30.25
N ASP A 53 1.83 -9.94 29.78
CA ASP A 53 3.07 -9.90 30.56
C ASP A 53 3.56 -8.46 30.81
N ASN A 54 3.23 -7.52 29.92
CA ASN A 54 3.60 -6.12 30.02
C ASN A 54 2.35 -5.22 30.07
N THR A 55 2.24 -4.42 31.13
CA THR A 55 1.09 -3.55 31.41
C THR A 55 0.97 -2.34 30.47
N THR A 56 1.97 -2.12 29.61
CA THR A 56 1.95 -1.09 28.55
C THR A 56 1.49 -1.62 27.20
N GLU A 57 1.32 -2.94 27.06
CA GLU A 57 0.85 -3.54 25.81
C GLU A 57 -0.62 -3.20 25.56
N LEU A 58 -0.91 -2.90 24.29
CA LEU A 58 -2.25 -2.63 23.81
C LEU A 58 -2.79 -3.90 23.15
N SER A 59 -4.10 -4.15 23.26
CA SER A 59 -4.73 -5.28 22.56
C SER A 59 -5.99 -4.91 21.79
N TYR A 60 -6.15 -5.52 20.64
CA TYR A 60 -7.43 -5.64 19.97
C TYR A 60 -8.09 -6.97 20.33
N VAL A 61 -9.39 -6.92 20.57
CA VAL A 61 -10.24 -8.04 20.98
C VAL A 61 -11.35 -8.14 19.97
N TYR A 62 -11.48 -9.30 19.34
CA TYR A 62 -12.57 -9.61 18.41
C TYR A 62 -13.39 -10.74 19.00
N MET A 63 -14.70 -10.54 19.11
CA MET A 63 -15.65 -11.52 19.62
C MET A 63 -16.65 -11.87 18.52
N HIS A 64 -16.80 -13.16 18.25
CA HIS A 64 -17.68 -13.66 17.20
C HIS A 64 -18.84 -14.45 17.80
N PHE A 65 -20.04 -14.14 17.35
CA PHE A 65 -21.29 -14.70 17.83
C PHE A 65 -22.14 -15.21 16.66
N ALA A 66 -22.77 -16.36 16.83
CA ALA A 66 -23.83 -16.87 15.98
C ALA A 66 -24.73 -17.76 16.84
N GLU A 67 -26.06 -17.59 16.75
CA GLU A 67 -26.99 -18.50 17.40
C GLU A 67 -27.04 -19.81 16.61
N ILE A 68 -26.39 -20.83 17.18
CA ILE A 68 -26.23 -22.16 16.59
C ILE A 68 -27.25 -23.18 17.10
N GLN A 69 -27.99 -22.84 18.16
CA GLN A 69 -29.08 -23.67 18.69
C GLN A 69 -30.40 -23.29 18.02
N THR A 70 -31.28 -24.27 17.85
CA THR A 70 -32.65 -24.00 17.40
C THR A 70 -33.49 -23.60 18.61
N LEU A 71 -33.80 -22.30 18.72
CA LEU A 71 -34.62 -21.75 19.80
C LEU A 71 -36.12 -22.03 19.56
N LYS A 72 -36.85 -22.34 20.62
CA LYS A 72 -38.33 -22.36 20.61
C LYS A 72 -38.90 -20.94 20.58
N ALA A 73 -40.18 -20.81 20.24
CA ALA A 73 -40.85 -19.51 20.12
C ALA A 73 -40.83 -18.65 21.41
N ASN A 74 -40.72 -19.28 22.58
CA ASN A 74 -40.63 -18.62 23.88
C ASN A 74 -39.19 -18.51 24.41
N GLU A 75 -38.20 -19.02 23.68
CA GLU A 75 -36.80 -18.98 24.07
C GLU A 75 -36.12 -17.78 23.43
N VAL A 76 -35.47 -16.96 24.24
CA VAL A 76 -34.74 -15.77 23.81
C VAL A 76 -33.35 -15.82 24.41
N ARG A 77 -32.33 -15.52 23.60
CA ARG A 77 -30.98 -15.28 24.08
C ARG A 77 -30.63 -13.81 23.88
N GLU A 78 -30.56 -13.09 24.99
CA GLU A 78 -30.16 -11.68 25.04
C GLU A 78 -29.26 -11.42 26.26
N PHE A 79 -28.08 -10.86 26.04
CA PHE A 79 -27.12 -10.62 27.11
C PHE A 79 -26.33 -9.33 26.92
N ASN A 80 -25.87 -8.75 28.03
CA ASN A 80 -24.97 -7.61 28.04
C ASN A 80 -23.53 -8.11 28.12
N ILE A 81 -22.62 -7.39 27.45
CA ILE A 81 -21.18 -7.57 27.60
C ILE A 81 -20.61 -6.36 28.30
N THR A 82 -19.88 -6.59 29.38
CA THR A 82 -19.24 -5.54 30.18
C THR A 82 -17.75 -5.80 30.32
N TYR A 83 -16.98 -4.74 30.49
CA TYR A 83 -15.53 -4.77 30.71
C TYR A 83 -15.20 -4.16 32.07
N LYS A 84 -14.22 -4.75 32.78
CA LYS A 84 -13.70 -4.28 34.09
C LYS A 84 -14.80 -3.91 35.11
N GLY A 85 -15.64 -4.89 35.46
CA GLY A 85 -16.54 -4.75 36.60
C GLY A 85 -17.72 -3.80 36.42
N GLY A 86 -18.12 -3.50 35.18
CA GLY A 86 -19.41 -2.85 34.90
C GLY A 86 -19.45 -1.86 33.75
N LYS A 87 -18.33 -1.52 33.08
CA LYS A 87 -18.37 -0.65 31.90
C LYS A 87 -19.05 -1.40 30.75
N THR A 88 -20.17 -0.90 30.27
CA THR A 88 -20.88 -1.50 29.13
C THR A 88 -19.99 -1.48 27.89
N TRP A 89 -19.77 -2.66 27.31
CA TRP A 89 -19.07 -2.83 26.03
C TRP A 89 -20.10 -2.97 24.90
N TYR A 90 -21.05 -3.89 25.04
CA TYR A 90 -22.22 -3.99 24.17
C TYR A 90 -23.49 -4.31 24.97
N PRO A 91 -24.54 -3.48 24.90
CA PRO A 91 -25.81 -3.75 25.56
C PRO A 91 -26.73 -4.63 24.71
N ARG A 92 -27.47 -5.54 25.35
CA ARG A 92 -28.58 -6.32 24.78
C ARG A 92 -28.25 -7.00 23.45
N LEU A 93 -27.13 -7.73 23.41
CA LEU A 93 -26.74 -8.50 22.24
C LEU A 93 -27.68 -9.69 22.04
N ARG A 94 -28.23 -9.81 20.82
CA ARG A 94 -28.95 -10.99 20.32
C ARG A 94 -28.19 -11.57 19.13
N PRO A 95 -27.51 -12.72 19.28
CA PRO A 95 -26.83 -13.36 18.15
C PRO A 95 -27.83 -13.76 17.06
N GLU A 96 -27.45 -13.55 15.80
CA GLU A 96 -28.30 -13.95 14.67
C GLU A 96 -28.30 -15.46 14.45
N ARG A 97 -29.45 -16.01 14.06
CA ARG A 97 -29.61 -17.44 13.81
C ARG A 97 -28.78 -17.87 12.62
N LEU A 98 -27.81 -18.76 12.85
CA LEU A 98 -26.92 -19.30 11.82
C LEU A 98 -26.28 -18.22 10.94
N ALA A 99 -26.04 -17.02 11.48
CA ALA A 99 -25.33 -15.94 10.82
C ALA A 99 -24.36 -15.29 11.83
N ILE A 100 -23.16 -14.97 11.36
CA ILE A 100 -22.12 -14.40 12.22
C ILE A 100 -22.34 -12.91 12.48
N THR A 101 -22.17 -12.51 13.73
CA THR A 101 -22.00 -11.12 14.15
C THR A 101 -20.67 -10.99 14.87
N SER A 102 -19.83 -10.04 14.46
CA SER A 102 -18.49 -9.84 15.03
C SER A 102 -18.38 -8.45 15.65
N PHE A 103 -17.83 -8.38 16.86
CA PHE A 103 -17.60 -7.13 17.57
C PHE A 103 -16.14 -6.97 17.92
N SER A 104 -15.63 -5.75 17.76
CA SER A 104 -14.27 -5.40 18.14
C SER A 104 -14.21 -4.05 18.84
N ASN A 105 -13.11 -3.80 19.52
CA ASN A 105 -12.77 -2.46 19.99
C ASN A 105 -12.15 -1.64 18.84
N PRO A 106 -12.63 -0.41 18.58
CA PRO A 106 -12.09 0.44 17.52
C PRO A 106 -10.69 0.97 17.83
N ASN A 107 -10.34 1.09 19.12
CA ASN A 107 -9.03 1.53 19.58
C ASN A 107 -8.44 0.45 20.48
N ALA A 108 -7.15 0.17 20.33
CA ALA A 108 -6.44 -0.82 21.14
C ALA A 108 -6.63 -0.52 22.64
N MET A 109 -7.03 -1.54 23.40
CA MET A 109 -7.32 -1.43 24.81
C MET A 109 -6.04 -1.62 25.62
N SER A 110 -5.77 -0.71 26.56
CA SER A 110 -4.74 -0.88 27.57
C SER A 110 -5.37 -1.33 28.89
N SER A 111 -4.60 -2.08 29.68
CA SER A 111 -4.99 -2.47 31.02
C SER A 111 -3.89 -2.13 32.03
N PRO A 112 -4.11 -1.18 32.96
CA PRO A 112 -3.07 -0.75 33.91
C PRO A 112 -2.49 -1.87 34.78
N ASP A 113 -3.29 -2.90 35.05
CA ASP A 113 -2.96 -4.10 35.82
C ASP A 113 -2.65 -5.31 34.91
N GLY A 114 -2.51 -5.09 33.60
CA GLY A 114 -2.27 -6.13 32.59
C GLY A 114 -3.44 -7.10 32.41
N THR A 115 -4.54 -6.93 33.15
CA THR A 115 -5.64 -7.91 33.22
C THR A 115 -6.84 -7.44 32.41
N PHE A 116 -7.28 -8.26 31.46
CA PHE A 116 -8.48 -8.01 30.67
C PHE A 116 -9.57 -8.95 31.17
N ASN A 117 -10.73 -8.40 31.55
CA ASN A 117 -11.85 -9.19 32.06
C ASN A 117 -13.16 -8.71 31.43
N PHE A 118 -13.78 -9.60 30.67
CA PHE A 118 -15.07 -9.41 30.05
C PHE A 118 -16.12 -10.28 30.73
N THR A 119 -17.24 -9.66 31.10
CA THR A 119 -18.34 -10.34 31.78
C THR A 119 -19.60 -10.27 30.93
N PHE A 120 -20.21 -11.42 30.68
CA PHE A 120 -21.42 -11.64 29.93
C PHE A 120 -22.57 -11.92 30.91
N THR A 121 -23.57 -11.04 30.92
CA THR A 121 -24.71 -11.13 31.84
C THR A 121 -26.02 -11.27 31.09
N MET A 122 -26.81 -12.27 31.47
CA MET A 122 -28.15 -12.47 30.94
C MET A 122 -29.03 -11.26 31.27
N THR A 123 -29.82 -10.79 30.31
CA THR A 123 -30.83 -9.74 30.55
C THR A 123 -32.11 -10.33 31.16
N GLU A 124 -32.97 -9.47 31.72
CA GLU A 124 -34.28 -9.86 32.24
C GLU A 124 -35.19 -10.52 31.19
N ASN A 125 -34.99 -10.21 29.90
CA ASN A 125 -35.79 -10.73 28.79
C ASN A 125 -35.27 -12.07 28.25
N SER A 126 -34.13 -12.55 28.72
CA SER A 126 -33.47 -13.74 28.18
C SER A 126 -33.82 -14.98 29.00
N THR A 127 -34.11 -16.07 28.30
CA THR A 127 -34.39 -17.38 28.90
C THR A 127 -33.20 -18.32 28.78
N LEU A 128 -32.19 -17.94 27.99
CA LEU A 128 -31.00 -18.73 27.72
C LEU A 128 -29.74 -17.98 28.14
N PRO A 129 -28.69 -18.69 28.59
CA PRO A 129 -27.45 -18.05 29.00
C PRO A 129 -26.71 -17.41 27.81
N PRO A 130 -25.71 -16.56 28.05
CA PRO A 130 -24.83 -16.07 26.97
C PRO A 130 -24.15 -17.19 26.20
N LEU A 131 -23.75 -16.92 24.96
CA LEU A 131 -22.90 -17.80 24.16
C LEU A 131 -21.76 -16.99 23.54
N LEU A 132 -20.64 -17.63 23.23
CA LEU A 132 -19.53 -17.06 22.45
C LEU A 132 -18.95 -18.14 21.54
N ASN A 133 -18.88 -17.87 20.24
CA ASN A 133 -18.36 -18.85 19.28
C ASN A 133 -16.84 -18.78 19.19
N ALA A 134 -16.28 -17.57 19.15
CA ALA A 134 -14.84 -17.39 19.00
C ALA A 134 -14.36 -16.06 19.59
N LEU A 135 -13.11 -16.04 20.06
CA LEU A 135 -12.42 -14.87 20.61
C LEU A 135 -11.02 -14.78 20.00
N GLU A 136 -10.68 -13.63 19.42
CA GLU A 136 -9.32 -13.33 18.94
C GLU A 136 -8.74 -12.16 19.74
N ILE A 137 -7.47 -12.29 20.12
CA ILE A 137 -6.73 -11.27 20.85
C ILE A 137 -5.46 -10.98 20.06
N TYR A 138 -5.30 -9.72 19.64
CA TYR A 138 -4.11 -9.25 18.95
C TYR A 138 -3.39 -8.23 19.83
N THR A 139 -2.20 -8.59 20.29
CA THR A 139 -1.34 -7.65 21.00
C THR A 139 -0.61 -6.76 19.99
N VAL A 140 -0.62 -5.45 20.23
CA VAL A 140 0.14 -4.49 19.43
C VAL A 140 1.61 -4.64 19.78
N VAL A 141 2.40 -4.99 18.78
CA VAL A 141 3.87 -5.00 18.87
C VAL A 141 4.36 -3.71 18.22
N ASP A 142 5.03 -2.85 18.99
CA ASP A 142 5.66 -1.65 18.46
C ASP A 142 6.95 -2.03 17.72
N LEU A 143 6.99 -1.80 16.41
CA LEU A 143 8.12 -2.13 15.55
C LEU A 143 9.03 -0.91 15.40
N LEU A 144 9.80 -0.61 16.45
CA LEU A 144 10.83 0.43 16.42
C LEU A 144 12.04 0.07 15.53
N GLN A 145 12.07 -1.15 15.00
CA GLN A 145 13.17 -1.70 14.21
C GLN A 145 12.95 -1.42 12.72
N LEU A 146 14.03 -1.08 12.01
CA LEU A 146 14.01 -0.99 10.56
C LEU A 146 13.79 -2.37 9.94
N GLU A 147 12.93 -2.44 8.92
CA GLU A 147 12.66 -3.65 8.12
C GLU A 147 13.95 -4.32 7.62
N SER A 148 13.88 -5.61 7.31
CA SER A 148 14.98 -6.32 6.66
C SER A 148 15.33 -5.73 5.30
N ASP A 149 16.59 -5.87 4.90
CA ASP A 149 17.05 -5.50 3.56
C ASP A 149 16.20 -6.19 2.47
N LYS A 150 15.60 -5.39 1.58
CA LYS A 150 14.60 -5.85 0.62
C LYS A 150 15.11 -6.88 -0.37
N ASP A 151 16.39 -6.83 -0.72
CA ASP A 151 16.99 -7.81 -1.63
C ASP A 151 17.19 -9.15 -0.93
N GLU A 152 17.57 -9.13 0.36
CA GLU A 152 17.67 -10.33 1.18
C GLU A 152 16.30 -10.94 1.48
N VAL A 153 15.26 -10.12 1.73
CA VAL A 153 13.87 -10.59 1.85
C VAL A 153 13.42 -11.30 0.56
N SER A 154 13.68 -10.69 -0.59
CA SER A 154 13.34 -11.26 -1.89
C SER A 154 14.08 -12.59 -2.14
N ALA A 155 15.35 -12.66 -1.77
CA ALA A 155 16.16 -13.87 -1.84
C ALA A 155 15.58 -14.99 -0.96
N MET A 156 15.21 -14.67 0.28
CA MET A 156 14.60 -15.62 1.21
C MET A 156 13.24 -16.14 0.72
N MET A 157 12.42 -15.29 0.12
CA MET A 157 11.16 -15.70 -0.49
C MET A 157 11.37 -16.64 -1.70
N ASN A 158 12.42 -16.40 -2.50
CA ASN A 158 12.79 -17.30 -3.59
C ASN A 158 13.35 -18.64 -3.08
N ILE A 159 14.18 -18.63 -2.03
CA ILE A 159 14.68 -19.86 -1.36
C ILE A 159 13.50 -20.67 -0.82
N LYS A 160 12.56 -19.99 -0.13
CA LYS A 160 11.32 -20.58 0.39
C LYS A 160 10.50 -21.25 -0.71
N LYS A 161 10.34 -20.57 -1.85
CA LYS A 161 9.62 -21.09 -3.02
C LYS A 161 10.36 -22.28 -3.66
N THR A 162 11.66 -22.15 -3.86
CA THR A 162 12.51 -23.15 -4.55
C THR A 162 12.45 -24.51 -3.85
N TYR A 163 12.58 -24.53 -2.53
CA TYR A 163 12.55 -25.78 -1.76
C TYR A 163 11.18 -26.12 -1.17
N ASN A 164 10.13 -25.39 -1.59
CA ASN A 164 8.75 -25.58 -1.13
C ASN A 164 8.63 -25.57 0.41
N LEU A 165 9.35 -24.65 1.05
CA LEU A 165 9.42 -24.54 2.51
C LEU A 165 8.10 -24.07 3.13
N SER A 166 7.20 -23.45 2.37
CA SER A 166 5.87 -23.02 2.84
C SER A 166 5.02 -24.17 3.41
N LYS A 167 5.31 -25.43 3.05
CA LYS A 167 4.64 -26.62 3.61
C LYS A 167 5.33 -27.18 4.85
N LYS A 168 6.54 -26.71 5.15
CA LYS A 168 7.46 -27.31 6.13
C LYS A 168 7.78 -26.36 7.29
N LEU A 169 7.78 -25.05 7.04
CA LEU A 169 8.10 -23.99 7.98
C LEU A 169 6.94 -22.98 8.09
N THR A 170 6.84 -22.34 9.25
CA THR A 170 5.82 -21.33 9.57
C THR A 170 6.20 -19.91 9.15
N TRP A 171 7.29 -19.75 8.39
CA TRP A 171 7.80 -18.46 7.93
C TRP A 171 6.71 -17.60 7.29
N GLN A 172 6.45 -16.43 7.86
CA GLN A 172 5.53 -15.42 7.36
C GLN A 172 6.06 -14.03 7.75
N GLY A 173 5.72 -13.00 6.97
CA GLY A 173 6.17 -11.64 7.24
C GLY A 173 7.65 -11.40 6.91
N ASP A 174 8.28 -10.52 7.67
CA ASP A 174 9.70 -10.16 7.55
C ASP A 174 10.60 -11.24 8.19
N PRO A 175 11.74 -11.62 7.58
CA PRO A 175 12.61 -12.68 8.10
C PRO A 175 13.33 -12.34 9.41
N CYS A 176 13.59 -11.06 9.70
CA CYS A 176 14.38 -10.64 10.86
C CYS A 176 13.56 -9.85 11.89
N VAL A 177 12.54 -9.11 11.47
CA VAL A 177 11.84 -8.13 12.31
C VAL A 177 10.38 -8.53 12.52
N PRO A 178 9.83 -8.41 13.74
CA PRO A 178 10.51 -8.08 15.01
C PRO A 178 11.55 -9.12 15.45
N GLN A 179 12.66 -8.66 16.05
CA GLN A 179 13.76 -9.52 16.52
C GLN A 179 13.31 -10.71 17.39
N LEU A 180 12.28 -10.52 18.21
CA LEU A 180 11.72 -11.56 19.08
C LEU A 180 11.03 -12.69 18.29
N TYR A 181 10.63 -12.42 17.04
CA TYR A 181 9.84 -13.30 16.19
C TYR A 181 10.48 -13.48 14.80
N ASN A 182 11.80 -13.37 14.71
CA ASN A 182 12.51 -13.67 13.47
C ASN A 182 12.25 -15.13 13.04
N TRP A 183 12.45 -15.41 11.76
CA TRP A 183 12.15 -16.72 11.20
C TRP A 183 12.99 -17.82 11.85
N GLU A 184 12.35 -18.95 12.16
CA GLU A 184 13.05 -20.13 12.69
C GLU A 184 14.20 -20.54 11.75
N GLY A 185 15.40 -20.71 12.31
CA GLY A 185 16.60 -21.04 11.55
C GLY A 185 17.28 -19.84 10.87
N VAL A 186 16.75 -18.62 11.02
CA VAL A 186 17.36 -17.38 10.51
C VAL A 186 17.91 -16.57 11.68
N ASN A 187 19.15 -16.09 11.56
CA ASN A 187 19.71 -15.10 12.49
C ASN A 187 20.14 -13.85 11.73
N CYS A 188 19.92 -12.70 12.35
CA CYS A 188 20.12 -11.40 11.72
C CYS A 188 21.00 -10.48 12.57
N SER A 189 21.70 -9.56 11.91
CA SER A 189 22.31 -8.40 12.55
C SER A 189 21.32 -7.24 12.60
N TYR A 190 21.25 -6.59 13.74
CA TYR A 190 20.36 -5.46 14.00
C TYR A 190 21.17 -4.18 14.21
N SER A 191 20.72 -3.07 13.62
CA SER A 191 21.30 -1.74 13.75
C SER A 191 20.18 -0.72 13.87
N ASP A 192 20.37 0.33 14.68
CA ASP A 192 19.39 1.41 14.83
C ASP A 192 19.31 2.33 13.61
N SER A 193 20.26 2.20 12.66
CA SER A 193 20.43 3.11 11.52
C SER A 193 20.53 2.42 10.17
N GLU A 194 20.54 1.08 10.15
CA GLU A 194 20.62 0.29 8.92
C GLU A 194 19.59 -0.84 8.94
N PRO A 195 19.05 -1.25 7.78
CA PRO A 195 18.14 -2.40 7.67
C PRO A 195 18.74 -3.68 8.25
N SER A 196 17.90 -4.52 8.84
CA SER A 196 18.33 -5.81 9.40
C SER A 196 18.87 -6.73 8.30
N ARG A 197 20.03 -7.36 8.52
CA ARG A 197 20.72 -8.22 7.54
C ARG A 197 20.81 -9.66 8.02
N ILE A 198 20.63 -10.63 7.13
CA ILE A 198 20.70 -12.05 7.45
C ILE A 198 22.16 -12.48 7.52
N ILE A 199 22.57 -12.96 8.69
CA ILE A 199 23.95 -13.38 8.97
C ILE A 199 24.07 -14.90 9.16
N SER A 200 22.98 -15.61 9.45
CA SER A 200 22.98 -17.07 9.51
C SER A 200 21.68 -17.63 8.93
N LEU A 201 21.82 -18.68 8.12
CA LEU A 201 20.70 -19.43 7.55
C LEU A 201 20.91 -20.92 7.81
N ASN A 202 20.02 -21.49 8.63
CA ASN A 202 19.97 -22.90 8.95
C ASN A 202 18.72 -23.54 8.34
N LEU A 203 18.93 -24.42 7.37
CA LEU A 203 17.90 -25.24 6.74
C LEU A 203 18.21 -26.73 6.88
N ASN A 204 18.93 -27.13 7.92
CA ASN A 204 19.28 -28.51 8.13
C ASN A 204 18.03 -29.40 8.33
N GLY A 205 18.08 -30.66 7.90
CA GLY A 205 17.01 -31.63 8.18
C GLY A 205 15.66 -31.36 7.50
N ASN A 206 15.57 -30.38 6.59
CA ASN A 206 14.31 -29.94 5.99
C ASN A 206 13.89 -30.74 4.74
N LYS A 207 14.56 -31.86 4.45
CA LYS A 207 14.32 -32.70 3.26
C LYS A 207 14.33 -31.87 1.98
N LEU A 208 15.30 -30.95 1.86
CA LEU A 208 15.49 -30.16 0.65
C LEU A 208 15.92 -31.09 -0.49
N THR A 209 15.42 -30.83 -1.70
CA THR A 209 15.75 -31.59 -2.92
C THR A 209 16.10 -30.62 -4.04
N GLY A 210 16.72 -31.11 -5.12
CA GLY A 210 17.20 -30.26 -6.22
C GLY A 210 18.60 -29.69 -5.95
N THR A 211 19.00 -28.66 -6.68
CA THR A 211 20.34 -28.05 -6.58
C THR A 211 20.37 -26.89 -5.58
N ILE A 212 21.56 -26.56 -5.08
CA ILE A 212 21.77 -25.37 -4.26
C ILE A 212 21.46 -24.10 -5.08
N THR A 213 20.40 -23.36 -4.71
CA THR A 213 19.95 -22.16 -5.45
C THR A 213 20.93 -20.99 -5.38
N SER A 214 21.05 -20.27 -6.50
CA SER A 214 21.84 -19.03 -6.61
C SER A 214 21.27 -17.87 -5.80
N ASP A 215 19.99 -17.90 -5.39
CA ASP A 215 19.42 -16.84 -4.54
C ASP A 215 20.16 -16.70 -3.20
N ILE A 216 20.84 -17.76 -2.71
CA ILE A 216 21.69 -17.68 -1.50
C ILE A 216 22.80 -16.64 -1.66
N SER A 217 23.30 -16.40 -2.88
CA SER A 217 24.35 -15.39 -3.14
C SER A 217 23.92 -13.96 -2.84
N LYS A 218 22.60 -13.69 -2.81
CA LYS A 218 22.04 -12.36 -2.50
C LYS A 218 22.01 -12.06 -1.00
N LEU A 219 22.25 -13.06 -0.15
CA LEU A 219 22.41 -12.87 1.30
C LEU A 219 23.83 -12.35 1.57
N THR A 220 24.08 -11.07 1.22
CA THR A 220 25.44 -10.55 1.09
C THR A 220 26.21 -10.46 2.41
N GLN A 221 25.50 -10.44 3.55
CA GLN A 221 26.08 -10.42 4.89
C GLN A 221 26.13 -11.81 5.56
N LEU A 222 25.78 -12.88 4.83
CA LEU A 222 25.71 -14.23 5.38
C LEU A 222 27.09 -14.70 5.87
N ILE A 223 27.16 -15.13 7.12
CA ILE A 223 28.35 -15.65 7.80
C ILE A 223 28.30 -17.17 7.88
N GLU A 224 27.13 -17.73 8.15
CA GLU A 224 26.95 -19.18 8.36
C GLU A 224 25.77 -19.70 7.52
N LEU A 225 26.02 -20.82 6.83
CA LEU A 225 25.01 -21.53 6.05
C LEU A 225 25.03 -23.01 6.41
N ASP A 226 23.91 -23.52 6.94
CA ASP A 226 23.74 -24.95 7.22
C ASP A 226 22.64 -25.53 6.31
N LEU A 227 23.06 -26.37 5.36
CA LEU A 227 22.19 -27.14 4.46
C LEU A 227 22.33 -28.65 4.71
N SER A 228 22.87 -29.04 5.87
CA SER A 228 23.14 -30.45 6.16
C SER A 228 21.86 -31.29 6.32
N LYS A 229 21.98 -32.62 6.25
CA LYS A 229 20.86 -33.56 6.48
C LYS A 229 19.70 -33.34 5.50
N ASN A 230 20.02 -33.16 4.23
CA ASN A 230 19.06 -32.94 3.16
C ASN A 230 19.32 -33.92 2.00
N ASP A 231 18.57 -33.79 0.91
CA ASP A 231 18.70 -34.61 -0.29
C ASP A 231 19.05 -33.73 -1.50
N LEU A 232 19.97 -32.78 -1.28
CA LEU A 232 20.44 -31.87 -2.33
C LEU A 232 21.31 -32.63 -3.34
N THR A 233 21.25 -32.17 -4.59
CA THR A 233 21.89 -32.77 -5.77
C THR A 233 22.70 -31.72 -6.53
N GLY A 234 23.48 -32.14 -7.53
CA GLY A 234 24.28 -31.23 -8.36
C GLY A 234 25.59 -30.82 -7.70
N GLU A 235 26.18 -29.73 -8.18
CA GLU A 235 27.53 -29.29 -7.78
C GLU A 235 27.49 -28.26 -6.65
N ILE A 236 28.60 -28.15 -5.90
CA ILE A 236 28.83 -27.05 -4.96
C ILE A 236 29.01 -25.75 -5.76
N PRO A 237 28.13 -24.74 -5.62
CA PRO A 237 28.19 -23.56 -6.46
C PRO A 237 29.41 -22.66 -6.21
N ALA A 238 30.09 -22.27 -7.29
CA ALA A 238 31.30 -21.43 -7.20
C ALA A 238 31.04 -20.03 -6.61
N PHE A 239 29.81 -19.51 -6.65
CA PHE A 239 29.46 -18.20 -6.11
C PHE A 239 29.71 -18.06 -4.59
N PHE A 240 29.84 -19.18 -3.86
CA PHE A 240 30.25 -19.13 -2.45
C PHE A 240 31.62 -18.48 -2.26
N ALA A 241 32.48 -18.49 -3.28
CA ALA A 241 33.76 -17.78 -3.25
C ALA A 241 33.57 -16.25 -3.16
N ASP A 242 32.54 -15.70 -3.80
CA ASP A 242 32.28 -14.25 -3.88
C ASP A 242 31.60 -13.69 -2.62
N MET A 243 31.04 -14.56 -1.77
CA MET A 243 30.37 -14.20 -0.52
C MET A 243 31.39 -13.86 0.58
N LYS A 244 31.83 -12.59 0.61
CA LYS A 244 32.97 -12.10 1.43
C LYS A 244 32.86 -12.39 2.93
N PHE A 245 31.66 -12.38 3.49
CA PHE A 245 31.42 -12.57 4.93
C PHE A 245 31.21 -14.03 5.33
N LEU A 246 30.98 -14.93 4.36
CA LEU A 246 30.66 -16.33 4.60
C LEU A 246 31.89 -17.05 5.18
N LYS A 247 31.75 -17.61 6.37
CA LYS A 247 32.82 -18.30 7.11
C LYS A 247 32.57 -19.79 7.29
N LEU A 248 31.31 -20.21 7.29
CA LEU A 248 30.96 -21.61 7.49
C LEU A 248 29.87 -22.05 6.51
N ILE A 249 30.12 -23.15 5.81
CA ILE A 249 29.14 -23.87 5.01
C ILE A 249 29.12 -25.31 5.49
N ASN A 250 27.96 -25.77 5.95
CA ASN A 250 27.74 -27.17 6.26
C ASN A 250 26.86 -27.83 5.20
N LEU A 251 27.45 -28.75 4.43
CA LEU A 251 26.77 -29.53 3.39
C LEU A 251 26.76 -31.02 3.74
N SER A 252 27.15 -31.42 4.96
CA SER A 252 27.19 -32.83 5.36
C SER A 252 25.82 -33.49 5.26
N GLU A 253 25.79 -34.80 5.15
CA GLU A 253 24.59 -35.62 5.09
C GLU A 253 23.67 -35.19 3.93
N ASN A 254 24.27 -35.00 2.73
CA ASN A 254 23.58 -34.82 1.44
C ASN A 254 24.09 -35.88 0.45
N PRO A 255 23.48 -37.09 0.43
CA PRO A 255 24.07 -38.27 -0.23
C PRO A 255 24.20 -38.15 -1.75
N ASN A 256 23.38 -37.30 -2.38
CA ASN A 256 23.34 -37.13 -3.83
C ASN A 256 24.06 -35.86 -4.33
N LEU A 257 24.73 -35.11 -3.44
CA LEU A 257 25.46 -33.89 -3.78
C LEU A 257 26.85 -34.26 -4.32
N ASN A 258 27.26 -33.64 -5.43
CA ASN A 258 28.62 -33.77 -5.93
C ASN A 258 29.58 -33.02 -4.99
N ILE A 259 30.40 -33.79 -4.27
CA ILE A 259 31.38 -33.30 -3.29
C ILE A 259 32.63 -32.65 -3.91
N THR A 260 32.67 -32.51 -5.24
CA THR A 260 33.79 -31.82 -5.92
C THR A 260 33.79 -30.34 -5.56
N VAL A 261 34.86 -29.88 -4.93
CA VAL A 261 35.03 -28.48 -4.50
C VAL A 261 35.59 -27.64 -5.65
N PRO A 262 34.91 -26.56 -6.08
CA PRO A 262 35.44 -25.60 -7.06
C PRO A 262 36.77 -24.97 -6.61
N ALA A 263 37.68 -24.71 -7.56
CA ALA A 263 39.00 -24.13 -7.28
C ALA A 263 38.92 -22.77 -6.55
N SER A 264 37.91 -21.95 -6.87
CA SER A 264 37.66 -20.65 -6.20
C SER A 264 37.31 -20.80 -4.72
N ILE A 265 36.62 -21.89 -4.35
CA ILE A 265 36.30 -22.20 -2.96
C ILE A 265 37.53 -22.80 -2.27
N GLN A 266 38.27 -23.67 -2.95
CA GLN A 266 39.51 -24.26 -2.43
C GLN A 266 40.52 -23.19 -1.99
N GLU A 267 40.66 -22.11 -2.75
CA GLU A 267 41.54 -20.98 -2.37
C GLU A 267 41.13 -20.36 -1.01
N ARG A 268 39.83 -20.23 -0.75
CA ARG A 268 39.33 -19.69 0.52
C ARG A 268 39.53 -20.65 1.70
N LEU A 269 39.43 -21.96 1.45
CA LEU A 269 39.73 -23.00 2.43
C LEU A 269 41.22 -22.99 2.79
N ASP A 270 42.11 -22.91 1.79
CA ASP A 270 43.56 -22.86 1.98
C ASP A 270 43.99 -21.63 2.79
N LYS A 271 43.32 -20.48 2.56
CA LYS A 271 43.52 -19.23 3.32
C LYS A 271 42.85 -19.23 4.70
N LYS A 272 42.12 -20.29 5.08
CA LYS A 272 41.33 -20.37 6.33
C LYS A 272 40.30 -19.26 6.49
N SER A 273 39.83 -18.71 5.38
CA SER A 273 38.79 -17.67 5.34
C SER A 273 37.37 -18.24 5.25
N LEU A 274 37.25 -19.55 5.00
CA LEU A 274 36.02 -20.31 4.89
C LEU A 274 36.24 -21.72 5.47
N THR A 275 35.23 -22.25 6.14
CA THR A 275 35.16 -23.64 6.61
C THR A 275 34.04 -24.34 5.85
N LEU A 276 34.37 -25.45 5.18
CA LEU A 276 33.39 -26.30 4.49
C LEU A 276 33.34 -27.67 5.18
N ILE A 277 32.15 -28.10 5.57
CA ILE A 277 31.90 -29.40 6.17
C ILE A 277 31.20 -30.29 5.14
N LEU A 278 31.83 -31.42 4.80
CA LEU A 278 31.32 -32.50 3.96
C LEU A 278 31.42 -33.81 4.75
N ASP A 279 30.51 -34.76 4.49
CA ASP A 279 30.33 -36.04 5.21
C ASP A 279 31.59 -36.58 5.93
N GLY A 280 31.72 -36.25 7.22
CA GLY A 280 32.78 -36.72 8.12
C GLY A 280 34.21 -36.32 7.76
N THR A 281 34.44 -35.58 6.67
CA THR A 281 35.76 -35.12 6.24
C THR A 281 35.87 -33.61 6.45
N MET A 282 36.38 -33.19 7.61
CA MET A 282 37.09 -31.92 7.64
C MET A 282 38.25 -32.08 6.69
N ILE A 283 38.27 -31.44 5.52
CA ILE A 283 39.44 -31.45 4.63
C ILE A 283 40.56 -30.72 5.38
N PRO A 284 41.58 -31.41 5.94
CA PRO A 284 42.72 -30.75 6.54
C PRO A 284 43.73 -30.45 5.43
N PRO A 285 44.62 -29.46 5.61
CA PRO A 285 45.53 -29.02 4.57
C PRO A 285 46.43 -30.15 4.08
N VAL A 286 46.59 -30.25 2.76
CA VAL A 286 47.63 -31.06 2.11
C VAL A 286 48.98 -30.65 2.71
N LYS A 287 49.69 -31.62 3.30
CA LYS A 287 51.01 -31.42 3.91
C LYS A 287 52.05 -31.00 2.87
N GLY A 288 52.18 -29.70 2.64
CA GLY A 288 53.40 -29.09 2.12
C GLY A 288 54.51 -29.22 3.16
N LYS A 289 55.68 -29.74 2.74
CA LYS A 289 56.84 -30.10 3.57
C LYS A 289 57.17 -29.02 4.62
N SER A 290 57.16 -29.41 5.89
CA SER A 290 57.50 -28.55 7.03
C SER A 290 59.01 -28.32 7.13
N LYS A 291 59.43 -27.05 7.17
CA LYS A 291 60.65 -26.66 7.87
C LYS A 291 60.29 -26.46 9.35
N LYS A 292 60.97 -27.18 10.24
CA LYS A 292 60.78 -27.15 11.70
C LYS A 292 61.58 -26.01 12.34
N VAL A 293 60.98 -25.24 13.26
CA VAL A 293 61.64 -24.61 14.44
C VAL A 293 60.56 -24.41 15.54
N PRO A 294 60.86 -24.57 16.86
CA PRO A 294 59.88 -25.04 17.86
C PRO A 294 59.21 -23.96 18.72
N MET A 295 58.18 -24.42 19.44
CA MET A 295 57.29 -23.73 20.37
C MET A 295 57.86 -23.66 21.80
N VAL A 296 58.01 -22.45 22.36
CA VAL A 296 58.00 -22.03 23.80
C VAL A 296 57.85 -20.49 23.79
N ALA A 297 57.05 -19.74 24.57
CA ALA A 297 56.05 -19.95 25.61
C ALA A 297 55.14 -18.69 25.66
N ILE A 298 53.96 -18.86 26.28
CA ILE A 298 52.98 -17.84 26.63
C ILE A 298 53.45 -17.10 27.90
N ALA A 299 53.49 -15.75 27.88
CA ALA A 299 53.13 -14.87 29.02
C ALA A 299 53.31 -13.36 28.67
N ALA A 300 52.22 -12.58 28.83
CA ALA A 300 52.12 -11.10 28.92
C ALA A 300 52.43 -10.26 27.65
N PRO A 301 51.59 -9.24 27.29
CA PRO A 301 51.28 -8.12 28.19
C PRO A 301 49.82 -7.63 28.16
N VAL A 302 49.08 -7.94 29.22
CA VAL A 302 47.84 -7.24 29.62
C VAL A 302 48.13 -5.81 30.13
N ALA A 303 49.40 -5.46 30.38
CA ALA A 303 49.82 -4.15 30.87
C ALA A 303 49.80 -3.04 29.81
N GLY A 304 49.99 -3.38 28.52
CA GLY A 304 50.05 -2.38 27.44
C GLY A 304 48.68 -1.77 27.11
N VAL A 305 47.62 -2.56 27.20
CA VAL A 305 46.24 -2.12 26.91
C VAL A 305 45.72 -1.22 28.02
N PHE A 306 46.04 -1.52 29.29
CA PHE A 306 45.64 -0.68 30.42
C PHE A 306 46.32 0.70 30.41
N ALA A 307 47.60 0.78 30.02
CA ALA A 307 48.30 2.06 29.90
C ALA A 307 47.70 2.95 28.78
N LEU A 308 47.32 2.36 27.64
CA LEU A 308 46.69 3.08 26.53
C LEU A 308 45.28 3.60 26.87
N VAL A 309 44.49 2.84 27.63
CA VAL A 309 43.15 3.26 28.07
C VAL A 309 43.22 4.42 29.07
N VAL A 310 44.20 4.41 29.99
CA VAL A 310 44.39 5.51 30.95
C VAL A 310 44.88 6.80 30.25
N ILE A 311 45.76 6.68 29.26
CA ILE A 311 46.23 7.83 28.47
C ILE A 311 45.08 8.44 27.64
N MET A 312 44.23 7.62 27.02
CA MET A 312 43.05 8.11 26.29
C MET A 312 42.00 8.74 27.22
N ALA A 313 41.81 8.21 28.42
CA ALA A 313 40.89 8.79 29.40
C ALA A 313 41.37 10.18 29.87
N ILE A 314 42.67 10.35 30.15
CA ILE A 314 43.26 11.65 30.53
C ILE A 314 43.14 12.65 29.37
N PHE A 315 43.36 12.20 28.13
CA PHE A 315 43.23 13.04 26.93
C PHE A 315 41.80 13.56 26.72
N PHE A 316 40.79 12.73 26.97
CA PHE A 316 39.37 13.12 26.87
C PHE A 316 38.93 14.06 28.00
N VAL A 317 39.50 13.94 29.20
CA VAL A 317 39.18 14.82 30.34
C VAL A 317 39.78 16.22 30.14
N VAL A 318 40.98 16.32 29.56
CA VAL A 318 41.65 17.62 29.29
C VAL A 318 40.96 18.38 28.15
N ARG A 319 40.35 17.70 27.18
CA ARG A 319 39.62 18.35 26.07
C ARG A 319 38.24 18.91 26.42
N LYS A 320 37.71 18.65 27.62
CA LYS A 320 36.35 19.08 28.03
C LYS A 320 36.27 20.39 28.83
N LYS A 321 37.32 21.24 28.82
CA LYS A 321 37.25 22.61 29.36
C LYS A 321 37.48 23.69 28.28
N LYS A 322 36.36 24.10 27.63
CA LYS A 322 35.88 25.40 27.06
C LYS A 322 36.86 26.56 26.68
N PRO A 323 36.45 27.61 25.90
CA PRO A 323 35.13 27.98 25.32
C PRO A 323 35.12 28.47 23.82
N GLU A 324 33.93 28.86 23.33
CA GLU A 324 33.51 29.36 22.00
C GLU A 324 34.20 30.64 21.44
N SER A 325 34.24 30.81 20.10
CA SER A 325 33.77 32.03 19.38
C SER A 325 33.80 31.90 17.83
N ASN A 326 33.11 32.83 17.15
CA ASN A 326 32.57 32.88 15.78
C ASN A 326 33.52 32.91 14.57
N SER A 327 32.98 32.49 13.40
CA SER A 327 32.93 33.17 12.06
C SER A 327 33.27 32.27 10.84
N ALA A 328 32.48 32.42 9.76
CA ALA A 328 32.61 31.76 8.45
C ALA A 328 33.72 32.37 7.58
N PRO A 329 34.24 31.71 6.51
CA PRO A 329 33.70 31.90 5.14
C PRO A 329 33.83 30.72 4.12
N ARG A 330 33.19 30.96 2.95
CA ARG A 330 33.00 30.29 1.62
C ARG A 330 34.05 29.32 0.97
N PRO A 331 33.67 28.59 -0.13
CA PRO A 331 34.25 27.32 -0.62
C PRO A 331 35.25 27.45 -1.79
N PRO A 332 35.88 26.33 -2.24
CA PRO A 332 36.57 26.23 -3.52
C PRO A 332 35.84 25.36 -4.60
N PRO A 333 36.29 25.43 -5.87
CA PRO A 333 35.53 25.04 -7.08
C PRO A 333 35.84 23.64 -7.67
N VAL A 334 35.09 23.34 -8.74
CA VAL A 334 34.89 22.07 -9.49
C VAL A 334 36.00 21.76 -10.53
N THR A 335 36.08 20.47 -10.94
CA THR A 335 36.28 19.90 -12.32
C THR A 335 37.40 18.81 -12.43
N PRO A 336 37.51 17.98 -13.52
CA PRO A 336 36.86 16.66 -13.67
C PRO A 336 37.75 15.54 -14.31
N SER A 337 37.29 14.29 -14.39
CA SER A 337 37.76 13.25 -15.37
C SER A 337 36.71 12.12 -15.46
N VAL A 338 35.94 11.93 -16.53
CA VAL A 338 36.16 11.44 -17.91
C VAL A 338 36.51 9.94 -18.04
N ALA A 339 35.44 9.17 -18.31
CA ALA A 339 35.22 8.10 -19.31
C ALA A 339 36.02 6.79 -19.30
N LYS A 340 35.30 5.66 -19.47
CA LYS A 340 35.26 4.89 -20.74
C LYS A 340 34.15 3.83 -20.79
N SER A 341 33.53 3.76 -21.96
CA SER A 341 32.47 2.87 -22.47
C SER A 341 33.01 1.57 -23.06
N GLU A 342 32.11 0.58 -23.31
CA GLU A 342 31.93 -0.22 -24.57
C GLU A 342 31.00 -1.44 -24.28
N THR A 343 29.75 -1.51 -24.78
CA THR A 343 29.21 -2.12 -26.06
C THR A 343 29.45 -3.64 -26.23
N ARG A 344 28.56 -4.54 -26.72
CA ARG A 344 27.33 -4.49 -27.54
C ARG A 344 26.68 -5.90 -27.68
N SER A 345 25.41 -5.96 -28.15
CA SER A 345 24.75 -7.03 -28.97
C SER A 345 23.99 -8.16 -28.23
N SER A 346 22.77 -8.66 -28.57
CA SER A 346 21.68 -8.29 -29.52
C SER A 346 20.49 -9.29 -29.37
N ASN A 347 19.29 -8.81 -28.99
CA ASN A 347 17.85 -9.16 -29.27
C ASN A 347 17.34 -10.62 -29.52
N PRO A 348 16.00 -10.90 -29.40
CA PRO A 348 14.89 -10.17 -28.74
C PRO A 348 13.97 -11.07 -27.86
N SER A 349 13.28 -10.49 -26.86
CA SER A 349 11.85 -10.72 -26.54
C SER A 349 11.44 -10.08 -25.20
N ILE A 350 10.67 -9.00 -25.32
CA ILE A 350 9.50 -8.59 -24.51
C ILE A 350 9.49 -9.08 -23.04
N ILE A 351 9.60 -8.09 -22.13
CA ILE A 351 9.42 -8.12 -20.66
C ILE A 351 10.73 -8.38 -19.88
N SER A 352 11.52 -7.33 -19.63
CA SER A 352 12.28 -7.18 -18.37
C SER A 352 12.87 -5.78 -18.18
N LYS A 353 12.73 -5.26 -16.95
CA LYS A 353 13.60 -4.32 -16.21
C LYS A 353 13.98 -2.91 -16.68
N ASP A 354 13.94 -2.48 -17.94
CA ASP A 354 14.41 -1.11 -18.27
C ASP A 354 13.32 -0.20 -18.88
N ARG A 355 12.60 0.54 -18.02
CA ARG A 355 11.83 1.74 -18.40
C ARG A 355 12.67 3.03 -18.33
N ARG A 356 14.00 2.89 -18.18
CA ARG A 356 14.93 4.00 -18.10
C ARG A 356 15.35 4.40 -19.51
N ILE A 357 15.13 5.66 -19.85
CA ILE A 357 15.42 6.27 -21.15
C ILE A 357 16.60 7.22 -20.98
N MET A 358 17.57 7.21 -21.89
CA MET A 358 18.71 8.12 -21.83
C MET A 358 18.30 9.54 -22.23
N TYR A 359 18.98 10.56 -21.71
CA TYR A 359 18.64 11.95 -22.03
C TYR A 359 18.77 12.25 -23.54
N SER A 360 19.72 11.61 -24.23
CA SER A 360 19.86 11.72 -25.69
C SER A 360 18.60 11.28 -26.44
N GLU A 361 17.95 10.20 -25.98
CA GLU A 361 16.70 9.70 -26.56
C GLU A 361 15.53 10.65 -26.24
N VAL A 362 15.54 11.29 -25.06
CA VAL A 362 14.56 12.32 -24.70
C VAL A 362 14.65 13.53 -25.64
N VAL A 363 15.87 13.99 -25.94
CA VAL A 363 16.11 15.09 -26.90
C VAL A 363 15.66 14.68 -28.30
N GLU A 364 15.96 13.45 -28.72
CA GLU A 364 15.55 12.93 -30.03
C GLU A 364 14.03 12.82 -30.16
N MET A 365 13.35 12.16 -29.21
CA MET A 365 11.90 11.94 -29.27
C MET A 365 11.12 13.25 -29.22
N THR A 366 11.63 14.28 -28.53
CA THR A 366 10.98 15.60 -28.45
C THR A 366 11.35 16.53 -29.61
N ASN A 367 12.16 16.06 -30.57
CA ASN A 367 12.73 16.86 -31.65
C ASN A 367 13.39 18.14 -31.10
N ASN A 368 14.31 17.97 -30.16
CA ASN A 368 14.99 19.04 -29.43
C ASN A 368 14.00 19.99 -28.74
N PHE A 369 13.02 19.42 -28.03
CA PHE A 369 12.02 20.15 -27.25
C PHE A 369 11.17 21.16 -28.06
N ALA A 370 10.95 20.89 -29.35
CA ALA A 370 10.35 21.84 -30.29
C ALA A 370 8.91 22.26 -29.95
N ARG A 371 8.10 21.33 -29.41
CA ARG A 371 6.67 21.56 -29.16
C ARG A 371 6.35 21.43 -27.68
N VAL A 372 6.05 22.56 -27.04
CA VAL A 372 5.56 22.64 -25.67
C VAL A 372 4.07 22.32 -25.63
N LEU A 373 3.67 21.41 -24.74
CA LEU A 373 2.28 21.08 -24.43
C LEU A 373 1.76 21.87 -23.24
N GLY A 374 2.61 22.14 -22.25
CA GLY A 374 2.23 22.89 -21.04
C GLY A 374 3.44 23.27 -20.19
N LYS A 375 3.25 24.30 -19.34
CA LYS A 375 4.24 24.75 -18.35
C LYS A 375 3.56 24.86 -16.99
N GLY A 376 4.11 24.19 -15.98
CA GLY A 376 3.56 24.19 -14.62
C GLY A 376 4.63 24.34 -13.55
N GLY A 377 4.22 24.31 -12.28
CA GLY A 377 5.14 24.37 -11.13
C GLY A 377 6.13 23.20 -11.07
N PHE A 378 5.79 22.10 -11.72
CA PHE A 378 6.57 20.86 -11.77
C PHE A 378 7.40 20.71 -13.06
N GLY A 379 7.56 21.78 -13.83
CA GLY A 379 8.38 21.81 -15.05
C GLY A 379 7.59 21.98 -16.34
N THR A 380 8.24 21.66 -17.47
CA THR A 380 7.69 21.87 -18.81
C THR A 380 7.38 20.53 -19.47
N VAL A 381 6.19 20.39 -20.04
CA VAL A 381 5.76 19.20 -20.77
C VAL A 381 5.91 19.45 -22.26
N PHE A 382 6.57 18.54 -22.95
CA PHE A 382 6.81 18.56 -24.39
C PHE A 382 6.10 17.41 -25.07
N HIS A 383 5.73 17.62 -26.33
CA HIS A 383 5.27 16.55 -27.20
C HIS A 383 6.48 15.75 -27.68
N GLY A 384 6.35 14.44 -27.74
CA GLY A 384 7.37 13.56 -28.29
C GLY A 384 6.79 12.41 -29.10
N ASN A 385 7.67 11.72 -29.81
CA ASN A 385 7.37 10.53 -30.58
C ASN A 385 8.41 9.46 -30.29
N LEU A 386 7.99 8.34 -29.68
CA LEU A 386 8.83 7.20 -29.35
C LEU A 386 8.38 6.01 -30.22
N ASP A 387 9.22 5.60 -31.17
CA ASP A 387 8.94 4.48 -32.09
C ASP A 387 7.58 4.56 -32.81
N GLY A 388 7.17 5.77 -33.20
CA GLY A 388 5.87 6.01 -33.86
C GLY A 388 4.68 6.16 -32.90
N THR A 389 4.91 6.04 -31.59
CA THR A 389 3.92 6.29 -30.55
C THR A 389 4.06 7.70 -29.99
N GLN A 390 2.97 8.47 -29.97
CA GLN A 390 2.98 9.80 -29.38
C GLN A 390 3.06 9.74 -27.86
N VAL A 391 3.97 10.54 -27.30
CA VAL A 391 4.23 10.61 -25.85
C VAL A 391 4.23 12.06 -25.37
N ALA A 392 4.02 12.23 -24.06
CA ALA A 392 4.19 13.50 -23.36
C ALA A 392 5.42 13.40 -22.45
N VAL A 393 6.38 14.30 -22.63
CA VAL A 393 7.66 14.32 -21.90
C VAL A 393 7.68 15.49 -20.93
N LYS A 394 7.55 15.21 -19.64
CA LYS A 394 7.63 16.20 -18.56
C LYS A 394 9.09 16.34 -18.10
N MET A 395 9.72 17.45 -18.45
CA MET A 395 11.03 17.84 -17.95
C MET A 395 10.88 18.54 -16.60
N LEU A 396 11.53 18.03 -15.56
CA LEU A 396 11.46 18.61 -14.22
C LEU A 396 12.40 19.81 -14.07
N SER A 397 11.96 20.84 -13.37
CA SER A 397 12.77 22.05 -13.16
C SER A 397 13.87 21.83 -12.12
N HIS A 398 15.11 22.23 -12.42
CA HIS A 398 16.29 22.15 -11.55
C HIS A 398 16.21 23.00 -10.27
N SER A 399 15.17 23.83 -10.10
CA SER A 399 15.14 24.93 -9.13
C SER A 399 14.73 24.55 -7.70
N SER A 400 14.55 23.28 -7.34
CA SER A 400 14.24 22.91 -5.95
C SER A 400 14.65 21.48 -5.57
N ALA A 401 15.11 21.29 -4.33
CA ALA A 401 15.29 19.97 -3.69
C ALA A 401 13.97 19.17 -3.57
N GLN A 402 12.85 19.82 -3.86
CA GLN A 402 11.50 19.26 -3.88
C GLN A 402 11.24 18.49 -5.19
N GLY A 403 11.73 18.96 -6.34
CA GLY A 403 11.47 18.34 -7.65
C GLY A 403 12.02 16.91 -7.79
N TYR A 404 13.16 16.58 -7.18
CA TYR A 404 13.69 15.20 -7.19
C TYR A 404 12.88 14.25 -6.30
N LYS A 405 12.32 14.74 -5.18
CA LYS A 405 11.43 13.93 -4.33
C LYS A 405 10.13 13.62 -5.05
N GLU A 406 9.57 14.60 -5.74
CA GLU A 406 8.35 14.45 -6.54
C GLU A 406 8.56 13.49 -7.72
N PHE A 407 9.69 13.62 -8.42
CA PHE A 407 10.12 12.67 -9.44
C PHE A 407 10.15 11.24 -8.92
N LYS A 408 10.88 11.02 -7.81
CA LYS A 408 11.02 9.69 -7.22
C LYS A 408 9.67 9.12 -6.77
N ALA A 409 8.82 9.93 -6.14
CA ALA A 409 7.48 9.52 -5.73
C ALA A 409 6.61 9.11 -6.93
N GLU A 410 6.65 9.88 -8.01
CA GLU A 410 5.88 9.62 -9.22
C GLU A 410 6.36 8.37 -9.97
N VAL A 411 7.69 8.16 -10.07
CA VAL A 411 8.28 6.92 -10.63
C VAL A 411 7.92 5.71 -9.77
N GLU A 412 8.11 5.78 -8.46
CA GLU A 412 7.80 4.68 -7.54
C GLU A 412 6.33 4.28 -7.59
N LEU A 413 5.43 5.25 -7.74
CA LEU A 413 3.99 5.01 -7.87
C LEU A 413 3.62 4.41 -9.23
N LEU A 414 3.98 5.07 -10.33
CA LEU A 414 3.49 4.73 -11.67
C LEU A 414 4.17 3.50 -12.28
N LEU A 415 5.26 3.03 -11.68
CA LEU A 415 5.80 1.70 -11.98
C LEU A 415 4.95 0.56 -11.38
N ARG A 416 4.20 0.83 -10.31
CA ARG A 416 3.40 -0.16 -9.57
C ARG A 416 1.91 -0.09 -9.87
N VAL A 417 1.44 1.06 -10.34
CA VAL A 417 0.02 1.36 -10.53
C VAL A 417 -0.32 1.42 -12.02
N HIS A 418 -1.28 0.59 -12.43
CA HIS A 418 -1.85 0.58 -13.78
C HIS A 418 -3.37 0.51 -13.69
N HIS A 419 -4.04 1.58 -14.11
CA HIS A 419 -5.50 1.66 -14.13
C HIS A 419 -5.96 2.44 -15.35
N ARG A 420 -7.11 2.07 -15.93
CA ARG A 420 -7.62 2.66 -17.19
C ARG A 420 -7.94 4.16 -17.09
N HIS A 421 -8.17 4.68 -15.89
CA HIS A 421 -8.46 6.08 -15.60
C HIS A 421 -7.32 6.81 -14.89
N LEU A 422 -6.10 6.25 -14.92
CA LEU A 422 -4.87 6.93 -14.50
C LEU A 422 -3.93 7.03 -15.69
N VAL A 423 -3.19 8.13 -15.81
CA VAL A 423 -2.23 8.31 -16.90
C VAL A 423 -1.06 7.33 -16.74
N GLY A 424 -0.81 6.54 -17.78
CA GLY A 424 0.25 5.54 -17.79
C GLY A 424 1.63 6.16 -18.01
N LEU A 425 2.59 5.77 -17.16
CA LEU A 425 4.01 6.04 -17.38
C LEU A 425 4.57 5.06 -18.41
N VAL A 426 5.14 5.59 -19.49
CA VAL A 426 5.86 4.83 -20.53
C VAL A 426 7.31 4.60 -20.09
N GLY A 427 7.98 5.63 -19.59
CA GLY A 427 9.37 5.56 -19.14
C GLY A 427 9.79 6.78 -18.32
N TYR A 428 11.02 6.75 -17.81
CA TYR A 428 11.61 7.88 -17.08
C TYR A 428 13.09 8.05 -17.47
N CYS A 429 13.60 9.27 -17.39
CA CYS A 429 15.00 9.62 -17.55
C CYS A 429 15.53 10.12 -16.21
N ASP A 430 16.64 9.53 -15.78
CA ASP A 430 17.39 9.87 -14.56
C ASP A 430 18.87 9.96 -14.95
N ASP A 431 19.25 11.06 -15.59
CA ASP A 431 20.59 11.27 -16.17
C ASP A 431 21.22 12.56 -15.62
N GLY A 432 21.81 12.44 -14.43
CA GLY A 432 22.44 13.55 -13.71
C GLY A 432 21.40 14.61 -13.34
N ASP A 433 21.57 15.81 -13.88
CA ASP A 433 20.64 16.91 -13.65
C ASP A 433 19.37 16.80 -14.53
N ASN A 434 19.37 15.94 -15.56
CA ASN A 434 18.28 15.85 -16.52
C ASN A 434 17.27 14.77 -16.11
N LEU A 435 16.21 15.21 -15.42
CA LEU A 435 15.11 14.36 -14.98
C LEU A 435 13.90 14.54 -15.89
N ALA A 436 13.39 13.43 -16.43
CA ALA A 436 12.20 13.46 -17.28
C ALA A 436 11.25 12.29 -17.00
N LEU A 437 9.95 12.54 -17.15
CA LEU A 437 8.90 11.52 -17.09
C LEU A 437 8.21 11.46 -18.45
N ILE A 438 8.10 10.26 -19.00
CA ILE A 438 7.52 10.00 -20.32
C ILE A 438 6.19 9.28 -20.14
N TYR A 439 5.11 9.92 -20.53
CA TYR A 439 3.74 9.42 -20.42
C TYR A 439 3.13 9.16 -21.79
N GLU A 440 2.03 8.40 -21.81
CA GLU A 440 1.14 8.38 -22.97
C GLU A 440 0.60 9.79 -23.28
N TYR A 441 0.49 10.11 -24.58
CA TYR A 441 -0.01 11.41 -25.01
C TYR A 441 -1.54 11.52 -24.89
N MET A 442 -2.01 12.60 -24.26
CA MET A 442 -3.42 12.93 -24.10
C MET A 442 -3.85 13.94 -25.17
N ALA A 443 -4.44 13.44 -26.27
CA ALA A 443 -4.72 14.24 -27.47
C ALA A 443 -5.62 15.46 -27.22
N ASN A 444 -6.58 15.34 -26.31
CA ASN A 444 -7.55 16.40 -26.05
C ASN A 444 -7.13 17.36 -24.92
N GLY A 445 -5.95 17.19 -24.32
CA GLY A 445 -5.46 18.08 -23.26
C GLY A 445 -6.21 17.90 -21.93
N ASP A 446 -6.24 18.95 -21.09
CA ASP A 446 -6.89 18.90 -19.78
C ASP A 446 -8.37 19.33 -19.80
N LEU A 447 -9.09 18.95 -18.75
CA LEU A 447 -10.52 19.21 -18.62
C LEU A 447 -10.84 20.70 -18.52
N ARG A 448 -10.00 21.52 -17.88
CA ARG A 448 -10.25 22.97 -17.72
C ARG A 448 -10.26 23.66 -19.08
N GLU A 449 -9.30 23.35 -19.96
CA GLU A 449 -9.26 23.87 -21.32
C GLU A 449 -10.52 23.47 -22.12
N ASN A 450 -10.94 22.21 -22.02
CA ASN A 450 -12.11 21.69 -22.74
C ASN A 450 -13.42 22.31 -22.28
N MET A 451 -13.58 22.58 -20.98
CA MET A 451 -14.77 23.27 -20.46
C MET A 451 -14.79 24.76 -20.85
N SER A 452 -13.63 25.40 -20.95
CA SER A 452 -13.55 26.82 -21.32
C SER A 452 -13.96 27.10 -22.77
N GLY A 453 -13.76 26.13 -23.67
CA GLY A 453 -13.96 26.26 -25.12
C GLY A 453 -12.78 26.91 -25.86
N MET A 454 -11.63 27.11 -25.20
CA MET A 454 -10.46 27.81 -25.77
C MET A 454 -9.83 27.10 -26.98
N ARG A 455 -10.07 25.79 -27.19
CA ARG A 455 -9.53 25.02 -28.32
C ARG A 455 -10.40 25.03 -29.58
N GLY A 456 -11.47 25.83 -29.63
CA GLY A 456 -12.39 25.84 -30.77
C GLY A 456 -13.24 24.56 -30.90
N SER A 457 -13.22 23.70 -29.88
CA SER A 457 -14.11 22.55 -29.74
C SER A 457 -15.48 22.98 -29.20
N ASN A 458 -16.52 22.23 -29.57
CA ASN A 458 -17.85 22.40 -28.97
C ASN A 458 -17.76 22.27 -27.45
N VAL A 459 -18.54 23.09 -26.73
CA VAL A 459 -18.68 23.01 -25.27
C VAL A 459 -19.06 21.58 -24.89
N LEU A 460 -18.37 20.99 -23.89
CA LEU A 460 -18.68 19.65 -23.42
C LEU A 460 -20.15 19.58 -22.99
N THR A 461 -20.89 18.63 -23.57
CA THR A 461 -22.27 18.31 -23.22
C THR A 461 -22.37 17.84 -21.78
N TRP A 462 -23.56 17.90 -21.20
CA TRP A 462 -23.79 17.40 -19.84
C TRP A 462 -23.40 15.94 -19.68
N GLU A 463 -23.80 15.08 -20.63
CA GLU A 463 -23.42 13.65 -20.67
C GLU A 463 -21.89 13.46 -20.61
N ASN A 464 -21.14 14.15 -21.47
CA ASN A 464 -19.67 14.04 -21.47
C ASN A 464 -19.07 14.51 -20.15
N ARG A 465 -19.61 15.59 -19.55
CA ARG A 465 -19.18 16.07 -18.24
C ARG A 465 -19.42 15.04 -17.14
N MET A 466 -20.58 14.38 -17.13
CA MET A 466 -20.91 13.35 -16.15
C MET A 466 -20.03 12.11 -16.33
N GLN A 467 -19.80 11.69 -17.57
CA GLN A 467 -18.92 10.56 -17.86
C GLN A 467 -17.47 10.85 -17.42
N ILE A 468 -16.95 12.03 -17.73
CA ILE A 468 -15.62 12.46 -17.28
C ILE A 468 -15.52 12.48 -15.75
N ALA A 469 -16.57 12.96 -15.05
CA ALA A 469 -16.62 12.97 -13.59
C ALA A 469 -16.59 11.53 -13.02
N VAL A 470 -17.38 10.60 -13.58
CA VAL A 470 -17.37 9.18 -13.18
C VAL A 470 -15.98 8.57 -13.37
N GLU A 471 -15.38 8.78 -14.53
CA GLU A 471 -14.09 8.19 -14.88
C GLU A 471 -12.95 8.73 -14.00
N ALA A 472 -12.94 10.04 -13.74
CA ALA A 472 -12.00 10.64 -12.79
C ALA A 472 -12.21 10.12 -11.35
N ALA A 473 -13.47 9.98 -10.92
CA ALA A 473 -13.81 9.43 -9.61
C ALA A 473 -13.35 7.97 -9.45
N GLN A 474 -13.50 7.14 -10.50
CA GLN A 474 -13.03 5.76 -10.52
C GLN A 474 -11.50 5.67 -10.45
N GLY A 475 -10.78 6.58 -11.12
CA GLY A 475 -9.32 6.68 -10.99
C GLY A 475 -8.91 6.97 -9.55
N LEU A 476 -9.58 7.90 -8.89
CA LEU A 476 -9.29 8.29 -7.52
C LEU A 476 -9.71 7.22 -6.49
N GLU A 477 -10.86 6.58 -6.69
CA GLU A 477 -11.31 5.41 -5.92
C GLU A 477 -10.27 4.28 -5.97
N TYR A 478 -9.72 4.00 -7.15
CA TYR A 478 -8.67 3.00 -7.30
C TYR A 478 -7.43 3.35 -6.47
N LEU A 479 -7.02 4.62 -6.40
CA LEU A 479 -5.90 5.04 -5.55
C LEU A 479 -6.17 4.80 -4.06
N HIS A 480 -7.40 5.09 -3.61
CA HIS A 480 -7.78 4.96 -2.20
C HIS A 480 -8.00 3.50 -1.79
N ASN A 481 -8.71 2.73 -2.61
CA ASN A 481 -9.21 1.39 -2.25
C ASN A 481 -8.52 0.25 -3.00
N GLY A 482 -8.07 0.48 -4.22
CA GLY A 482 -7.46 -0.51 -5.10
C GLY A 482 -5.95 -0.67 -4.91
N CYS A 483 -5.25 0.39 -4.50
CA CYS A 483 -3.82 0.33 -4.20
C CYS A 483 -3.54 -0.28 -2.81
N ARG A 484 -2.42 -1.00 -2.71
CA ARG A 484 -1.85 -1.50 -1.44
C ARG A 484 -0.36 -1.17 -1.38
N PRO A 485 0.07 -0.25 -0.51
CA PRO A 485 -0.76 0.57 0.39
C PRO A 485 -1.72 1.56 -0.34
N PRO A 486 -2.79 2.04 0.32
CA PRO A 486 -3.62 3.15 -0.15
C PRO A 486 -2.79 4.39 -0.49
N MET A 487 -3.22 5.13 -1.50
CA MET A 487 -2.52 6.30 -2.04
C MET A 487 -3.43 7.51 -2.07
N VAL A 488 -2.94 8.67 -1.60
CA VAL A 488 -3.65 9.95 -1.71
C VAL A 488 -2.92 10.85 -2.70
N HIS A 489 -3.67 11.42 -3.64
CA HIS A 489 -3.17 12.18 -4.80
C HIS A 489 -2.67 13.57 -4.41
N ARG A 490 -3.40 14.28 -3.53
CA ARG A 490 -3.11 15.62 -2.96
C ARG A 490 -3.17 16.81 -3.92
N ASP A 491 -3.17 16.59 -5.23
CA ASP A 491 -3.33 17.65 -6.23
C ASP A 491 -4.45 17.36 -7.25
N VAL A 492 -5.61 16.93 -6.75
CA VAL A 492 -6.80 16.70 -7.61
C VAL A 492 -7.38 18.05 -8.04
N LYS A 493 -7.41 18.30 -9.35
CA LYS A 493 -7.94 19.53 -9.97
C LYS A 493 -8.26 19.29 -11.45
N THR A 494 -9.04 20.17 -12.05
CA THR A 494 -9.47 20.05 -13.46
C THR A 494 -8.30 20.07 -14.45
N THR A 495 -7.18 20.73 -14.15
CA THR A 495 -5.99 20.72 -15.02
C THR A 495 -5.21 19.40 -14.96
N ASN A 496 -5.45 18.58 -13.93
CA ASN A 496 -4.81 17.27 -13.75
C ASN A 496 -5.71 16.11 -14.20
N ILE A 497 -6.88 16.41 -14.76
CA ILE A 497 -7.75 15.43 -15.43
C ILE A 497 -7.56 15.62 -16.93
N LEU A 498 -6.87 14.67 -17.56
CA LEU A 498 -6.53 14.72 -18.97
C LEU A 498 -7.48 13.85 -19.79
N LEU A 499 -7.69 14.25 -21.05
CA LEU A 499 -8.64 13.63 -21.95
C LEU A 499 -7.90 12.92 -23.10
N THR A 500 -8.25 11.64 -23.26
CA THR A 500 -7.83 10.81 -24.40
C THR A 500 -8.48 11.28 -25.70
N GLU A 501 -8.03 10.76 -26.85
CA GLU A 501 -8.62 11.06 -28.17
C GLU A 501 -10.14 10.80 -28.23
N ARG A 502 -10.63 9.80 -27.50
CA ARG A 502 -12.05 9.44 -27.42
C ARG A 502 -12.80 10.14 -26.28
N TYR A 503 -12.25 11.24 -25.74
CA TYR A 503 -12.80 11.99 -24.60
C TYR A 503 -12.94 11.21 -23.29
N GLY A 504 -12.30 10.05 -23.16
CA GLY A 504 -12.17 9.36 -21.88
C GLY A 504 -11.17 10.07 -20.96
N ALA A 505 -11.48 10.16 -19.67
CA ALA A 505 -10.73 10.87 -18.65
C ALA A 505 -9.70 9.98 -17.95
N LYS A 506 -8.53 10.57 -17.69
CA LYS A 506 -7.44 9.97 -16.90
C LYS A 506 -6.87 11.00 -15.93
N LEU A 507 -6.69 10.61 -14.67
CA LEU A 507 -6.04 11.43 -13.65
C LEU A 507 -4.51 11.40 -13.85
N ALA A 508 -3.89 12.57 -13.75
CA ALA A 508 -2.47 12.81 -14.00
C ALA A 508 -1.80 13.59 -12.85
N ASP A 509 -0.48 13.69 -12.93
CA ASP A 509 0.39 14.49 -12.05
C ASP A 509 0.43 13.99 -10.59
N PHE A 510 1.16 12.89 -10.41
CA PHE A 510 1.24 12.20 -9.12
C PHE A 510 2.44 12.66 -8.27
N GLY A 511 3.15 13.72 -8.67
CA GLY A 511 4.37 14.17 -8.01
C GLY A 511 4.22 14.47 -6.51
N LEU A 512 3.03 14.89 -6.07
CA LEU A 512 2.74 15.13 -4.65
C LEU A 512 2.20 13.90 -3.91
N SER A 513 1.86 12.82 -4.61
CA SER A 513 1.15 11.65 -4.07
C SER A 513 1.90 11.00 -2.92
N ARG A 514 1.14 10.42 -1.98
CA ARG A 514 1.73 9.78 -0.79
C ARG A 514 1.00 8.49 -0.44
N SER A 515 1.77 7.45 -0.14
CA SER A 515 1.27 6.19 0.40
C SER A 515 1.00 6.32 1.89
N PHE A 516 -0.04 5.65 2.36
CA PHE A 516 -0.31 5.48 3.78
C PHE A 516 0.44 4.25 4.30
N PRO A 517 1.08 4.30 5.48
CA PRO A 517 1.50 3.08 6.15
C PRO A 517 0.27 2.17 6.35
N ILE A 518 0.47 0.85 6.32
CA ILE A 518 -0.62 -0.13 6.44
C ILE A 518 -1.22 -0.14 7.87
N ASP A 519 -0.62 0.61 8.81
CA ASP A 519 -0.92 0.67 10.25
C ASP A 519 -2.11 1.56 10.64
N GLY A 520 -3.25 1.45 9.96
CA GLY A 520 -4.53 1.95 10.47
C GLY A 520 -4.64 3.47 10.76
N GLU A 521 -3.64 4.28 10.38
CA GLU A 521 -3.74 5.72 10.48
C GLU A 521 -4.71 6.24 9.41
N CYS A 522 -5.88 6.77 9.81
CA CYS A 522 -6.80 7.47 8.90
C CYS A 522 -6.22 8.80 8.37
N HIS A 523 -5.04 9.21 8.84
CA HIS A 523 -4.39 10.44 8.44
C HIS A 523 -2.86 10.36 8.56
N VAL A 524 -2.14 11.04 7.69
CA VAL A 524 -0.67 11.20 7.76
C VAL A 524 -0.36 12.64 8.13
N SER A 525 0.45 12.84 9.17
CA SER A 525 0.98 14.17 9.49
C SER A 525 2.07 14.55 8.48
N THR A 526 1.82 15.57 7.67
CA THR A 526 2.75 16.01 6.62
C THR A 526 2.71 17.52 6.39
N VAL A 527 3.83 18.06 5.89
CA VAL A 527 3.87 19.41 5.31
C VAL A 527 2.73 19.55 4.31
N VAL A 528 1.99 20.66 4.43
CA VAL A 528 0.89 21.03 3.56
C VAL A 528 1.40 21.27 2.15
N ALA A 529 0.84 20.57 1.17
CA ALA A 529 1.10 20.77 -0.25
C ALA A 529 -0.19 20.53 -1.05
N GLY A 530 -0.34 21.25 -2.16
CA GLY A 530 -1.50 21.21 -3.05
C GLY A 530 -1.78 22.57 -3.67
N THR A 531 -2.77 22.63 -4.57
CA THR A 531 -3.14 23.86 -5.26
C THR A 531 -4.11 24.73 -4.44
N PRO A 532 -3.84 26.04 -4.24
CA PRO A 532 -4.80 26.94 -3.58
C PRO A 532 -6.18 26.92 -4.27
N GLY A 533 -7.24 26.79 -3.47
CA GLY A 533 -8.63 26.65 -3.94
C GLY A 533 -9.14 25.21 -4.00
N TYR A 534 -8.26 24.21 -4.10
CA TYR A 534 -8.64 22.79 -4.01
C TYR A 534 -8.25 22.18 -2.67
N LEU A 535 -7.39 22.88 -1.92
CA LEU A 535 -6.81 22.39 -0.69
C LEU A 535 -7.86 22.21 0.42
N ASP A 536 -7.91 21.02 0.99
CA ASP A 536 -8.77 20.68 2.12
C ASP A 536 -8.50 21.61 3.33
N PRO A 537 -9.52 22.34 3.84
CA PRO A 537 -9.36 23.26 4.95
C PRO A 537 -9.04 22.58 6.27
N GLU A 538 -9.43 21.32 6.47
CA GLU A 538 -9.07 20.55 7.65
C GLU A 538 -7.58 20.17 7.59
N TYR A 539 -7.15 19.58 6.48
CA TYR A 539 -5.74 19.29 6.22
C TYR A 539 -4.84 20.52 6.35
N TYR A 540 -5.25 21.66 5.79
CA TYR A 540 -4.50 22.92 5.89
C TYR A 540 -4.29 23.38 7.34
N ARG A 541 -5.28 23.14 8.22
CA ARG A 541 -5.23 23.58 9.63
C ARG A 541 -4.52 22.59 10.54
N THR A 542 -4.74 21.29 10.32
CA THR A 542 -4.28 20.23 11.23
C THR A 542 -2.99 19.55 10.78
N ASN A 543 -2.59 19.74 9.51
CA ASN A 543 -1.57 18.96 8.81
C ASN A 543 -1.90 17.46 8.68
N TRP A 544 -3.15 17.07 8.95
CA TRP A 544 -3.62 15.69 8.83
C TRP A 544 -4.13 15.44 7.42
N LEU A 545 -3.32 14.75 6.62
CA LEU A 545 -3.70 14.33 5.27
C LEU A 545 -4.47 13.02 5.35
N SER A 546 -5.65 12.93 4.74
CA SER A 546 -6.41 11.67 4.61
C SER A 546 -6.89 11.48 3.17
N GLU A 547 -7.46 10.32 2.86
CA GLU A 547 -8.19 10.10 1.60
C GLU A 547 -9.36 11.08 1.44
N LYS A 548 -9.92 11.58 2.55
CA LYS A 548 -10.96 12.61 2.55
C LYS A 548 -10.47 13.99 2.09
N SER A 549 -9.16 14.23 2.07
CA SER A 549 -8.59 15.47 1.50
C SER A 549 -8.68 15.47 -0.03
N ASP A 550 -8.52 14.31 -0.65
CA ASP A 550 -8.78 14.13 -2.09
C ASP A 550 -10.28 14.24 -2.40
N VAL A 551 -11.15 13.71 -1.54
CA VAL A 551 -12.62 13.85 -1.68
C VAL A 551 -13.03 15.34 -1.70
N TYR A 552 -12.47 16.16 -0.81
CA TYR A 552 -12.72 17.60 -0.81
C TYR A 552 -12.30 18.24 -2.14
N SER A 553 -11.07 17.95 -2.57
CA SER A 553 -10.51 18.47 -3.83
C SER A 553 -11.38 18.05 -5.04
N PHE A 554 -11.84 16.81 -5.05
CA PHE A 554 -12.75 16.29 -6.08
C PHE A 554 -14.13 16.95 -6.03
N GLY A 555 -14.65 17.28 -4.85
CA GLY A 555 -15.87 18.08 -4.71
C GLY A 555 -15.75 19.46 -5.38
N VAL A 556 -14.60 20.12 -5.26
CA VAL A 556 -14.32 21.38 -5.98
C VAL A 556 -14.29 21.16 -7.50
N VAL A 557 -13.69 20.06 -7.97
CA VAL A 557 -13.73 19.67 -9.39
C VAL A 557 -15.17 19.48 -9.88
N LEU A 558 -16.04 18.82 -9.12
CA LEU A 558 -17.45 18.68 -9.49
C LEU A 558 -18.14 20.03 -9.61
N LEU A 559 -17.90 20.98 -8.69
CA LEU A 559 -18.44 22.33 -8.79
C LEU A 559 -17.94 23.06 -10.04
N GLU A 560 -16.67 22.91 -10.42
CA GLU A 560 -16.17 23.46 -11.68
C GLU A 560 -16.81 22.81 -12.91
N ILE A 561 -16.98 21.48 -12.91
CA ILE A 561 -17.63 20.74 -14.02
C ILE A 561 -19.05 21.26 -14.24
N VAL A 562 -19.78 21.46 -13.15
CA VAL A 562 -21.19 21.88 -13.19
C VAL A 562 -21.33 23.34 -13.60
N THR A 563 -20.52 24.22 -13.02
CA THR A 563 -20.70 25.68 -13.13
C THR A 563 -19.87 26.30 -14.26
N ASN A 564 -18.78 25.64 -14.67
CA ASN A 564 -17.73 26.17 -15.54
C ASN A 564 -17.16 27.52 -15.07
N GLN A 565 -17.16 27.73 -13.74
CA GLN A 565 -16.67 28.96 -13.11
C GLN A 565 -15.24 28.78 -12.58
N PRO A 566 -14.47 29.87 -12.38
CA PRO A 566 -13.23 29.81 -11.62
C PRO A 566 -13.48 29.43 -10.16
N VAL A 567 -12.58 28.62 -9.57
CA VAL A 567 -12.65 28.20 -8.16
C VAL A 567 -12.55 29.37 -7.20
N ILE A 568 -11.70 30.36 -7.50
CA ILE A 568 -11.53 31.58 -6.73
C ILE A 568 -11.81 32.78 -7.64
N ASP A 569 -12.83 33.56 -7.28
CA ASP A 569 -13.25 34.76 -8.00
C ASP A 569 -13.44 35.91 -7.01
N LYS A 570 -12.46 36.82 -6.97
CA LYS A 570 -12.46 37.96 -6.05
C LYS A 570 -13.57 38.98 -6.33
N THR A 571 -14.26 38.88 -7.46
CA THR A 571 -15.38 39.77 -7.80
C THR A 571 -16.68 39.36 -7.11
N ARG A 572 -16.75 38.13 -6.59
CA ARG A 572 -17.92 37.61 -5.87
C ARG A 572 -17.91 38.05 -4.41
N GLU A 573 -19.10 38.20 -3.84
CA GLU A 573 -19.30 38.36 -2.39
C GLU A 573 -18.66 37.20 -1.61
N ARG A 574 -18.78 35.99 -2.14
CA ARG A 574 -18.11 34.78 -1.66
C ARG A 574 -17.05 34.35 -2.68
N PRO A 575 -15.76 34.61 -2.43
CA PRO A 575 -14.73 34.39 -3.43
C PRO A 575 -14.55 32.93 -3.83
N HIS A 576 -14.75 32.01 -2.90
CA HIS A 576 -14.57 30.58 -3.15
C HIS A 576 -15.86 29.96 -3.73
N ILE A 577 -15.71 29.08 -4.72
CA ILE A 577 -16.81 28.48 -5.46
C ILE A 577 -17.82 27.74 -4.58
N ASN A 578 -17.36 26.96 -3.59
CA ASN A 578 -18.26 26.23 -2.68
C ASN A 578 -19.12 27.17 -1.81
N GLU A 579 -18.56 28.28 -1.33
CA GLU A 579 -19.31 29.27 -0.55
C GLU A 579 -20.34 29.99 -1.43
N TRP A 580 -19.97 30.33 -2.67
CA TRP A 580 -20.88 30.92 -3.63
C TRP A 580 -22.05 29.97 -3.98
N VAL A 581 -21.75 28.71 -4.31
CA VAL A 581 -22.77 27.68 -4.59
C VAL A 581 -23.66 27.45 -3.38
N GLY A 582 -23.10 27.41 -2.17
CA GLY A 582 -23.87 27.29 -0.93
C GLY A 582 -24.91 28.41 -0.76
N VAL A 583 -24.57 29.64 -1.13
CA VAL A 583 -25.52 30.77 -1.13
C VAL A 583 -26.56 30.64 -2.24
N MET A 584 -26.19 30.15 -3.43
CA MET A 584 -27.15 29.97 -4.52
C MET A 584 -28.15 28.85 -4.23
N LEU A 585 -27.74 27.80 -3.52
CA LEU A 585 -28.64 26.72 -3.10
C LEU A 585 -29.75 27.21 -2.17
N THR A 586 -29.49 28.19 -1.29
CA THR A 586 -30.54 28.76 -0.42
C THR A 586 -31.59 29.56 -1.19
N LYS A 587 -31.29 29.98 -2.42
CA LYS A 587 -32.25 30.65 -3.32
C LYS A 587 -33.15 29.66 -4.07
N GLY A 588 -32.81 28.37 -4.08
CA GLY A 588 -33.63 27.31 -4.67
C GLY A 588 -33.64 27.26 -6.21
N ASP A 589 -32.77 28.00 -6.90
CA ASP A 589 -32.71 27.99 -8.37
C ASP A 589 -31.40 27.36 -8.89
N ILE A 590 -31.49 26.09 -9.28
CA ILE A 590 -30.37 25.33 -9.85
C ILE A 590 -29.87 25.94 -11.17
N ARG A 591 -30.74 26.58 -11.96
CA ARG A 591 -30.35 27.16 -13.27
C ARG A 591 -29.36 28.31 -13.12
N SER A 592 -29.35 28.97 -11.96
CA SER A 592 -28.37 30.00 -11.63
C SER A 592 -26.98 29.46 -11.29
N ILE A 593 -26.87 28.14 -11.06
CA ILE A 593 -25.63 27.44 -10.71
C ILE A 593 -25.02 26.75 -11.93
N ILE A 594 -25.85 26.09 -12.75
CA ILE A 594 -25.39 25.32 -13.92
C ILE A 594 -24.79 26.24 -14.98
N ASP A 595 -23.75 25.77 -15.68
CA ASP A 595 -23.12 26.46 -16.80
C ASP A 595 -24.17 26.92 -17.84
N PRO A 596 -24.35 28.23 -18.04
CA PRO A 596 -25.31 28.75 -19.01
C PRO A 596 -25.06 28.28 -20.45
N LYS A 597 -23.81 27.90 -20.78
CA LYS A 597 -23.44 27.38 -22.10
C LYS A 597 -24.06 26.01 -22.41
N LEU A 598 -24.58 25.30 -21.41
CA LEU A 598 -25.33 24.06 -21.61
C LEU A 598 -26.74 24.32 -22.14
N MET A 599 -27.23 25.57 -22.14
CA MET A 599 -28.53 25.97 -22.70
C MET A 599 -29.73 25.14 -22.21
N GLY A 600 -29.68 24.62 -20.98
CA GLY A 600 -30.74 23.78 -20.42
C GLY A 600 -30.71 22.32 -20.86
N ASP A 601 -29.69 21.88 -21.60
CA ASP A 601 -29.54 20.49 -22.05
C ASP A 601 -28.91 19.60 -20.96
N TYR A 602 -29.68 19.37 -19.89
CA TYR A 602 -29.31 18.49 -18.79
C TYR A 602 -30.54 18.01 -18.03
N ASP A 603 -30.46 16.84 -17.38
CA ASP A 603 -31.47 16.41 -16.43
C ASP A 603 -31.44 17.27 -15.15
N THR A 604 -32.60 17.82 -14.77
CA THR A 604 -32.70 18.73 -13.61
C THR A 604 -32.48 17.99 -12.29
N ASN A 605 -32.95 16.74 -12.18
CA ASN A 605 -32.76 15.94 -10.96
C ASN A 605 -31.30 15.53 -10.80
N GLY A 606 -30.66 15.09 -11.90
CA GLY A 606 -29.23 14.81 -11.96
C GLY A 606 -28.38 16.04 -11.63
N ALA A 607 -28.78 17.23 -12.10
CA ALA A 607 -28.12 18.49 -11.78
C ALA A 607 -28.21 18.85 -10.28
N TRP A 608 -29.37 18.66 -9.65
CA TRP A 608 -29.50 18.82 -8.20
C TRP A 608 -28.62 17.82 -7.44
N LYS A 609 -28.72 16.54 -7.79
CA LYS A 609 -28.01 15.45 -7.14
C LYS A 609 -26.49 15.62 -7.19
N ILE A 610 -25.94 16.04 -8.33
CA ILE A 610 -24.48 16.26 -8.43
C ILE A 610 -24.01 17.49 -7.65
N VAL A 611 -24.82 18.55 -7.57
CA VAL A 611 -24.49 19.71 -6.75
C VAL A 611 -24.55 19.35 -5.26
N GLU A 612 -25.54 18.59 -4.83
CA GLU A 612 -25.63 18.09 -3.45
C GLU A 612 -24.44 17.18 -3.11
N LEU A 613 -24.09 16.26 -4.00
CA LEU A 613 -22.91 15.40 -3.85
C LEU A 613 -21.62 16.23 -3.75
N ALA A 614 -21.45 17.22 -4.63
CA ALA A 614 -20.29 18.10 -4.60
C ALA A 614 -20.23 18.89 -3.28
N MET A 615 -21.36 19.37 -2.77
CA MET A 615 -21.45 20.06 -1.49
C MET A 615 -21.16 19.14 -0.29
N ALA A 616 -21.56 17.87 -0.35
CA ALA A 616 -21.19 16.86 0.65
C ALA A 616 -19.68 16.56 0.62
N CYS A 617 -19.06 16.49 -0.57
CA CYS A 617 -17.62 16.31 -0.72
C CYS A 617 -16.82 17.48 -0.15
N VAL A 618 -17.26 18.73 -0.36
CA VAL A 618 -16.57 19.94 0.14
C VAL A 618 -16.94 20.32 1.58
N ASN A 619 -17.51 19.39 2.35
CA ASN A 619 -17.83 19.62 3.76
C ASN A 619 -16.56 19.99 4.56
N PRO A 620 -16.58 21.03 5.42
CA PRO A 620 -15.42 21.40 6.22
C PRO A 620 -14.87 20.26 7.10
N SER A 621 -15.71 19.31 7.52
CA SER A 621 -15.31 18.17 8.35
C SER A 621 -15.17 16.89 7.54
N SER A 622 -13.98 16.28 7.53
CA SER A 622 -13.66 15.05 6.78
C SER A 622 -14.55 13.84 7.12
N ASN A 623 -15.02 13.75 8.36
CA ASN A 623 -15.91 12.67 8.81
C ASN A 623 -17.32 12.75 8.21
N GLN A 624 -17.76 13.93 7.75
CA GLN A 624 -19.04 14.12 7.06
C GLN A 624 -18.93 13.96 5.54
N ARG A 625 -17.71 13.89 5.01
CA ARG A 625 -17.50 13.68 3.57
C ARG A 625 -17.76 12.22 3.20
N PRO A 626 -18.35 11.94 2.02
CA PRO A 626 -18.47 10.57 1.53
C PRO A 626 -17.11 9.93 1.22
N THR A 627 -17.09 8.63 0.97
CA THR A 627 -15.92 7.95 0.37
C THR A 627 -15.96 8.06 -1.15
N MET A 628 -14.83 7.92 -1.83
CA MET A 628 -14.83 7.94 -3.30
C MET A 628 -15.68 6.82 -3.93
N ALA A 629 -15.80 5.66 -3.27
CA ALA A 629 -16.70 4.59 -3.71
C ALA A 629 -18.18 5.05 -3.72
N HIS A 630 -18.60 5.78 -2.68
CA HIS A 630 -19.93 6.36 -2.63
C HIS A 630 -20.10 7.46 -3.69
N VAL A 631 -19.09 8.31 -3.90
CA VAL A 631 -19.11 9.33 -4.96
C VAL A 631 -19.27 8.70 -6.35
N VAL A 632 -18.54 7.61 -6.65
CA VAL A 632 -18.67 6.88 -7.91
C VAL A 632 -20.08 6.32 -8.09
N MET A 633 -20.67 5.75 -7.03
CA MET A 633 -22.03 5.23 -7.06
C MET A 633 -23.06 6.32 -7.41
N GLU A 634 -23.01 7.46 -6.72
CA GLU A 634 -23.93 8.59 -6.92
C GLU A 634 -23.78 9.24 -8.31
N LEU A 635 -22.55 9.34 -8.83
CA LEU A 635 -22.29 9.84 -10.18
C LEU A 635 -22.80 8.90 -11.28
N ASN A 636 -22.68 7.58 -11.10
CA ASN A 636 -23.23 6.61 -12.05
C ASN A 636 -24.76 6.72 -12.14
N GLU A 637 -25.43 7.01 -11.02
CA GLU A 637 -26.87 7.26 -11.03
C GLU A 637 -27.22 8.55 -11.78
N CYS A 638 -26.40 9.61 -11.66
CA CYS A 638 -26.57 10.85 -12.45
C CYS A 638 -26.44 10.57 -13.96
N VAL A 639 -25.49 9.74 -14.37
CA VAL A 639 -25.35 9.29 -15.77
C VAL A 639 -26.57 8.48 -16.21
N ALA A 640 -27.08 7.60 -15.36
CA ALA A 640 -28.28 6.81 -15.67
C ALA A 640 -29.52 7.69 -15.88
N LEU A 641 -29.72 8.72 -15.06
CA LEU A 641 -30.80 9.70 -15.21
C LEU A 641 -30.70 10.45 -16.54
N GLU A 642 -29.50 10.89 -16.92
CA GLU A 642 -29.29 11.59 -18.19
C GLU A 642 -29.52 10.66 -19.40
N ASN A 643 -29.08 9.41 -19.32
CA ASN A 643 -29.32 8.42 -20.37
C ASN A 643 -30.81 8.12 -20.54
N ALA A 644 -31.56 8.01 -19.43
CA ALA A 644 -33.01 7.85 -19.45
C ALA A 644 -33.71 9.07 -20.08
N ARG A 645 -33.28 10.30 -19.74
CA ARG A 645 -33.77 11.54 -20.36
C ARG A 645 -33.60 11.49 -21.88
N LYS A 646 -32.40 11.14 -22.35
CA LYS A 646 -32.08 11.07 -23.80
C LYS A 646 -32.88 10.00 -24.54
N GLN A 647 -33.03 8.81 -23.94
CA GLN A 647 -33.86 7.74 -24.51
C GLN A 647 -35.33 8.17 -24.62
N GLY A 648 -35.89 8.81 -23.59
CA GLY A 648 -37.25 9.36 -23.62
C GLY A 648 -37.45 10.44 -24.69
N THR A 649 -36.47 11.34 -24.90
CA THR A 649 -36.53 12.29 -26.02
C THR A 649 -36.45 11.60 -27.37
N ASN A 650 -35.60 10.58 -27.55
CA ASN A 650 -35.48 9.86 -28.83
C ASN A 650 -36.76 9.08 -29.17
N GLU A 651 -37.44 8.50 -28.19
CA GLU A 651 -38.76 7.86 -28.39
C GLU A 651 -39.83 8.90 -28.75
N MET A 652 -39.82 10.08 -28.11
CA MET A 652 -40.74 11.18 -28.43
C MET A 652 -40.53 11.76 -29.83
N TYR A 653 -39.27 11.90 -30.29
CA TYR A 653 -38.96 12.28 -31.67
C TYR A 653 -39.29 11.16 -32.70
N SER A 654 -39.29 9.88 -32.29
CA SER A 654 -39.76 8.78 -33.14
C SER A 654 -41.29 8.73 -33.25
N MET A 655 -42.01 9.15 -32.20
CA MET A 655 -43.47 9.27 -32.21
C MET A 655 -43.95 10.50 -33.01
N ASP A 656 -43.23 11.62 -32.99
CA ASP A 656 -43.59 12.80 -33.78
C ASP A 656 -43.27 12.67 -35.27
N SER A 657 -42.35 11.77 -35.65
CA SER A 657 -42.04 11.46 -37.05
C SER A 657 -42.95 10.39 -37.68
N SER A 658 -43.80 9.73 -36.89
CA SER A 658 -44.71 8.67 -37.36
C SER A 658 -46.16 9.10 -37.59
N ASN A 659 -46.50 10.38 -37.39
CA ASN A 659 -47.84 10.94 -37.64
C ASN A 659 -48.00 11.71 -38.96
N TYR A 660 -47.21 11.37 -39.98
CA TYR A 660 -47.51 11.73 -41.39
C TYR A 660 -47.18 10.57 -42.33
N SER A 661 -47.98 9.51 -42.31
CA SER A 661 -48.37 8.83 -43.56
C SER A 661 -49.62 7.99 -43.34
N LEU A 662 -50.68 8.40 -44.01
CA LEU A 662 -51.95 7.70 -44.10
C LEU A 662 -51.84 6.61 -45.18
N SER A 663 -52.35 5.43 -44.84
CA SER A 663 -52.97 4.42 -45.71
C SER A 663 -52.15 3.24 -46.25
N SER A 664 -52.83 2.09 -46.15
CA SER A 664 -52.80 0.90 -47.02
C SER A 664 -51.90 -0.27 -46.61
N ALA A 665 -52.53 -1.26 -45.95
CA ALA A 665 -52.50 -2.72 -46.18
C ALA A 665 -51.12 -3.42 -46.37
N SER A 666 -50.82 -4.61 -45.82
CA SER A 666 -51.61 -5.78 -45.43
C SER A 666 -50.74 -6.74 -44.59
N GLU A 667 -51.41 -7.56 -43.80
CA GLU A 667 -51.04 -8.85 -43.19
C GLU A 667 -49.72 -9.53 -43.64
N PHE A 668 -48.92 -9.99 -42.65
CA PHE A 668 -48.61 -11.40 -42.37
C PHE A 668 -47.38 -11.51 -41.44
N ALA A 669 -47.59 -11.99 -40.22
CA ALA A 669 -46.62 -12.73 -39.40
C ALA A 669 -47.04 -14.23 -39.43
N PRO A 670 -46.30 -15.23 -38.89
CA PRO A 670 -45.09 -15.23 -38.03
C PRO A 670 -43.99 -16.18 -38.61
N GLY A 671 -42.83 -16.51 -38.06
CA GLY A 671 -42.17 -16.47 -36.74
C GLY A 671 -41.32 -17.75 -36.60
N ALA A 672 -40.13 -17.70 -35.98
CA ALA A 672 -39.34 -18.82 -35.45
C ALA A 672 -38.01 -18.26 -34.90
N ARG A 673 -37.42 -18.67 -33.79
CA ARG A 673 -37.74 -19.66 -32.75
C ARG A 673 -36.89 -19.30 -31.52
#